data_AF-S9P8Q0-F1
#
_entry.id   AF-S9P8Q0-F1
#
_cell.length_a   1.000
_cell.length_b   1.000
_cell.length_c   1.000
_cell.angle_alpha   90.00
_cell.angle_beta   90.00
_cell.angle_gamma   90.00
#
_symmetry.space_group_name_H-M   'P 1'
#
loop_
_entity.id
_entity.type
_entity.pdbx_description
1 polymer ?
#
loop_
_entity_poly.entity_id
_entity_poly.type
_entity_poly.pdbx_seq_one_letter_code
_entity_poly.pdbx_strand_id
1 'polypeptide(L)'
;MQRAREKNALTREKSALTRARRLPAPRPLSRVLERQRPPPSEDGFGAEWRSVRRYLVDSWKDVVRFIPQDVLSGVTVAAVALPLNLALAVASGLPPSAGLIAGVVGGGIAAMMGGTPLQVTGPAAALSTMVFALVARFGVAGAAAAAMAVGCMQLLLSLGRAGRLMKYVPESVLAGFTTGVGIKLLDQQIPELLGFDYRVFELAQMMHRPEWLHEVSWLSTLSGLAVAFLVVAARHLKRFPAALVGVGIVTALASYLGWDIARVGEVPSSLPPPRLPDLQGRWLELFAAALPLGILAAAESLLSARVTDRMAPTSRPHQPTLELLGQGLANLGSGVMGGMPVTGVVVRSGVNVQSGGRTRLAAFLHSASLLFVMLYLSDQIAKVPLAGLAGLLCVVGLRLVEVGTLVHLWKEERVEAVAFLVTAGGTLSGHLVEGLTGGMVIHAVGAWMHRRRHKPHPSAPSVEQKQQGVRAVLSRAHAEARHPSHLEASPHSLGWLRHIKSRPLMSNSSFVHPQAAVIGRVVLGDHVHIAAGSSVRADEGTPFHIGANSNIQDGVVIHALKERKVVVGGEEWAVYVGKNVSMAHNALVHGPCYIGDDTFVGFKAVVHDAVVGSHCYIGIGAIVVGVEVPDGRFVPHGSIVDTAEKAERLPPVSEAHREFNEDVVDVNRGLAAAYRTQDGEVRQTTRPLTTHNNTEPKSGWTNWRRARDERF
;
A
#
# COMPACT_ATOMS: atom_id res chain seq x y z
N MET A 1 -18.22 -43.28 -49.04
CA MET A 1 -17.94 -42.98 -47.61
C MET A 1 -16.99 -41.80 -47.37
N GLN A 2 -15.95 -41.59 -48.20
CA GLN A 2 -15.00 -40.46 -48.03
C GLN A 2 -15.66 -39.07 -48.20
N ARG A 3 -16.49 -38.88 -49.24
CA ARG A 3 -17.23 -37.62 -49.45
C ARG A 3 -18.24 -37.27 -48.33
N ALA A 4 -18.73 -38.27 -47.60
CA ALA A 4 -19.61 -38.04 -46.45
C ALA A 4 -18.84 -37.62 -45.19
N ARG A 5 -17.58 -38.08 -45.04
CA ARG A 5 -16.69 -37.66 -43.96
C ARG A 5 -16.18 -36.22 -44.15
N GLU A 6 -15.88 -35.82 -45.39
CA GLU A 6 -15.50 -34.43 -45.70
C GLU A 6 -16.65 -33.44 -45.49
N LYS A 7 -17.89 -33.80 -45.90
CA LYS A 7 -19.06 -32.95 -45.62
C LYS A 7 -19.30 -32.78 -44.12
N ASN A 8 -19.14 -33.84 -43.32
CA ASN A 8 -19.27 -33.75 -41.86
C ASN A 8 -18.13 -32.97 -41.20
N ALA A 9 -16.90 -33.01 -41.73
CA ALA A 9 -15.78 -32.20 -41.25
C ALA A 9 -16.01 -30.70 -41.52
N LEU A 10 -16.41 -30.34 -42.75
CA LEU A 10 -16.72 -28.96 -43.15
C LEU A 10 -17.92 -28.38 -42.38
N THR A 11 -18.90 -29.22 -42.02
CA THR A 11 -20.06 -28.79 -41.21
C THR A 11 -19.68 -28.58 -39.74
N ARG A 12 -18.75 -29.39 -39.20
CA ARG A 12 -18.19 -29.22 -37.85
C ARG A 12 -17.26 -28.01 -37.74
N GLU A 13 -16.51 -27.71 -38.79
CA GLU A 13 -15.62 -26.54 -38.84
C GLU A 13 -16.41 -25.22 -38.96
N LYS A 14 -17.48 -25.19 -39.77
CA LYS A 14 -18.42 -24.05 -39.80
C LYS A 14 -19.18 -23.88 -38.48
N SER A 15 -19.57 -24.98 -37.82
CA SER A 15 -20.17 -24.94 -36.49
C SER A 15 -19.20 -24.41 -35.42
N ALA A 16 -17.93 -24.79 -35.48
CA ALA A 16 -16.89 -24.31 -34.56
C ALA A 16 -16.55 -22.82 -34.76
N LEU A 17 -16.51 -22.35 -36.00
CA LEU A 17 -16.32 -20.93 -36.33
C LEU A 17 -17.50 -20.05 -35.92
N THR A 18 -18.72 -20.61 -35.84
CA THR A 18 -19.91 -19.89 -35.36
C THR A 18 -20.05 -19.93 -33.83
N ARG A 19 -19.37 -20.86 -33.14
CA ARG A 19 -19.33 -20.99 -31.67
C ARG A 19 -18.13 -20.34 -31.00
N ALA A 20 -17.18 -19.80 -31.76
CA ALA A 20 -16.18 -18.87 -31.24
C ALA A 20 -16.91 -17.62 -30.74
N ARG A 21 -17.17 -17.60 -29.42
CA ARG A 21 -17.75 -16.48 -28.67
C ARG A 21 -17.24 -15.17 -29.28
N ARG A 22 -18.17 -14.37 -29.83
CA ARG A 22 -17.98 -12.93 -29.95
C ARG A 22 -17.57 -12.46 -28.55
N LEU A 23 -16.28 -12.22 -28.34
CA LEU A 23 -15.83 -11.46 -27.18
C LEU A 23 -16.64 -10.16 -27.23
N PRO A 24 -17.32 -9.76 -26.14
CA PRO A 24 -18.00 -8.49 -26.12
C PRO A 24 -16.97 -7.42 -26.49
N ALA A 25 -17.31 -6.56 -27.44
CA ALA A 25 -16.43 -5.47 -27.85
C ALA A 25 -15.87 -4.77 -26.59
N PRO A 26 -14.57 -4.47 -26.53
CA PRO A 26 -13.99 -3.77 -25.38
C PRO A 26 -14.81 -2.50 -25.18
N ARG A 27 -15.41 -2.38 -23.98
CA ARG A 27 -16.18 -1.19 -23.64
C ARG A 27 -15.26 0.02 -23.85
N PRO A 28 -15.73 1.08 -24.52
CA PRO A 28 -14.89 2.23 -24.82
C PRO A 28 -14.28 2.76 -23.52
N LEU A 29 -12.97 3.02 -23.56
CA LEU A 29 -12.17 3.46 -22.40
C LEU A 29 -12.77 4.69 -21.72
N SER A 30 -13.57 5.48 -22.46
CA SER A 30 -14.38 6.58 -21.94
C SER A 30 -15.24 6.18 -20.76
N ARG A 31 -15.97 5.04 -20.80
CA ARG A 31 -16.83 4.59 -19.69
C ARG A 31 -16.07 4.04 -18.47
N VAL A 32 -14.82 3.61 -18.66
CA VAL A 32 -13.95 3.14 -17.56
C VAL A 32 -13.29 4.32 -16.86
N LEU A 33 -12.88 5.33 -17.62
CA LEU A 33 -12.34 6.59 -17.13
C LEU A 33 -13.41 7.47 -16.46
N GLU A 34 -14.66 7.41 -16.92
CA GLU A 34 -15.79 8.14 -16.33
C GLU A 34 -16.17 7.63 -14.92
N ARG A 35 -15.88 6.35 -14.61
CA ARG A 35 -16.04 5.77 -13.26
C ARG A 35 -14.92 6.16 -12.29
N GLN A 36 -13.80 6.67 -12.79
CA GLN A 36 -12.63 7.07 -11.98
C GLN A 36 -12.51 8.58 -11.82
N ARG A 37 -13.38 9.38 -12.46
CA ARG A 37 -13.49 10.81 -12.18
C ARG A 37 -14.20 10.98 -10.83
N PRO A 38 -13.63 11.72 -9.85
CA PRO A 38 -14.45 12.24 -8.77
C PRO A 38 -15.59 13.04 -9.39
N PRO A 39 -16.84 12.92 -8.89
CA PRO A 39 -17.93 13.76 -9.38
C PRO A 39 -17.51 15.23 -9.25
N PRO A 40 -17.96 16.13 -10.15
CA PRO A 40 -17.68 17.56 -10.03
C PRO A 40 -18.03 18.02 -8.61
N SER A 41 -17.20 18.92 -8.06
CA SER A 41 -17.42 19.54 -6.77
C SER A 41 -18.68 20.40 -6.84
N GLU A 42 -19.82 19.76 -6.62
CA GLU A 42 -21.01 20.46 -6.16
C GLU A 42 -20.70 20.87 -4.72
N ASP A 43 -20.26 22.12 -4.53
CA ASP A 43 -19.96 22.67 -3.22
C ASP A 43 -21.26 22.88 -2.44
N GLY A 44 -21.65 21.87 -1.67
CA GLY A 44 -22.83 21.90 -0.81
C GLY A 44 -22.86 20.71 0.14
N PHE A 45 -23.42 20.90 1.34
CA PHE A 45 -23.62 19.81 2.33
C PHE A 45 -24.35 18.61 1.71
N GLY A 46 -25.44 18.87 0.98
CA GLY A 46 -26.23 17.82 0.33
C GLY A 46 -25.50 17.07 -0.79
N ALA A 47 -24.58 17.72 -1.50
CA ALA A 47 -23.84 17.11 -2.60
C ALA A 47 -22.80 16.08 -2.15
N GLU A 48 -22.12 16.36 -1.03
CA GLU A 48 -21.19 15.39 -0.44
C GLU A 48 -21.92 14.14 0.05
N TRP A 49 -23.06 14.28 0.74
CA TRP A 49 -23.83 13.13 1.18
C TRP A 49 -24.41 12.32 0.01
N ARG A 50 -24.78 12.98 -1.11
CA ARG A 50 -25.08 12.28 -2.38
C ARG A 50 -23.87 11.53 -2.93
N SER A 51 -22.67 12.11 -2.85
CA SER A 51 -21.42 11.44 -3.25
C SER A 51 -21.11 10.24 -2.36
N VAL A 52 -21.24 10.39 -1.05
CA VAL A 52 -21.07 9.33 -0.04
C VAL A 52 -22.02 8.17 -0.29
N ARG A 53 -23.32 8.46 -0.47
CA ARG A 53 -24.33 7.45 -0.79
C ARG A 53 -24.01 6.72 -2.10
N ARG A 54 -23.63 7.44 -3.15
CA ARG A 54 -23.25 6.83 -4.44
C ARG A 54 -22.04 5.91 -4.29
N TYR A 55 -21.00 6.36 -3.59
CA TYR A 55 -19.81 5.57 -3.32
C TYR A 55 -20.16 4.25 -2.61
N LEU A 56 -20.98 4.33 -1.55
CA LEU A 56 -21.44 3.16 -0.79
C LEU A 56 -22.20 2.17 -1.68
N VAL A 57 -23.18 2.65 -2.45
CA VAL A 57 -23.98 1.82 -3.35
C VAL A 57 -23.11 1.17 -4.43
N ASP A 58 -22.19 1.92 -5.04
CA ASP A 58 -21.38 1.42 -6.13
C ASP A 58 -20.32 0.41 -5.68
N SER A 59 -19.82 0.54 -4.45
CA SER A 59 -18.86 -0.42 -3.89
C SER A 59 -19.51 -1.78 -3.57
N TRP A 60 -20.81 -1.82 -3.25
CA TRP A 60 -21.56 -3.08 -3.12
C TRP A 60 -21.88 -3.74 -4.46
N LYS A 61 -22.07 -2.97 -5.54
CA LYS A 61 -22.32 -3.52 -6.88
C LYS A 61 -21.14 -4.33 -7.44
N ASP A 62 -19.92 -4.03 -7.01
CA ASP A 62 -18.72 -4.70 -7.51
C ASP A 62 -18.47 -6.07 -6.83
N VAL A 63 -19.14 -6.36 -5.71
CA VAL A 63 -18.95 -7.56 -4.88
C VAL A 63 -19.12 -8.87 -5.66
N VAL A 64 -20.15 -8.97 -6.49
CA VAL A 64 -20.53 -10.22 -7.18
C VAL A 64 -19.41 -10.76 -8.08
N ARG A 65 -18.44 -9.91 -8.49
CA ARG A 65 -17.37 -10.27 -9.42
C ARG A 65 -16.20 -11.01 -8.77
N PHE A 66 -16.01 -10.87 -7.46
CA PHE A 66 -14.78 -11.29 -6.78
C PHE A 66 -15.04 -12.22 -5.58
N ILE A 67 -16.21 -12.87 -5.54
CA ILE A 67 -16.65 -13.73 -4.43
C ILE A 67 -15.57 -14.75 -4.03
N PRO A 68 -14.96 -15.55 -4.94
CA PRO A 68 -13.99 -16.57 -4.52
C PRO A 68 -12.75 -15.98 -3.84
N GLN A 69 -12.21 -14.87 -4.37
CA GLN A 69 -11.05 -14.21 -3.78
C GLN A 69 -11.40 -13.59 -2.42
N ASP A 70 -12.57 -12.96 -2.32
CA ASP A 70 -13.03 -12.31 -1.09
C ASP A 70 -13.37 -13.32 0.01
N VAL A 71 -13.87 -14.52 -0.32
CA VAL A 71 -14.10 -15.62 0.63
C VAL A 71 -12.78 -16.11 1.22
N LEU A 72 -11.80 -16.44 0.38
CA LEU A 72 -10.49 -16.89 0.84
C LEU A 72 -9.82 -15.84 1.72
N SER A 73 -9.89 -14.57 1.29
CA SER A 73 -9.34 -13.46 2.05
C SER A 73 -10.03 -13.27 3.40
N GLY A 74 -11.37 -13.23 3.43
CA GLY A 74 -12.14 -13.07 4.67
C GLY A 74 -11.85 -14.14 5.71
N VAL A 75 -11.78 -15.41 5.30
CA VAL A 75 -11.43 -16.53 6.19
C VAL A 75 -9.99 -16.40 6.70
N THR A 76 -9.04 -16.05 5.83
CA THR A 76 -7.63 -15.86 6.21
C THR A 76 -7.47 -14.72 7.23
N VAL A 77 -8.17 -13.61 7.02
CA VAL A 77 -8.17 -12.47 7.93
C VAL A 77 -8.82 -12.85 9.27
N ALA A 78 -9.93 -13.58 9.26
CA ALA A 78 -10.57 -14.07 10.48
C ALA A 78 -9.65 -14.98 11.30
N ALA A 79 -8.90 -15.86 10.63
CA ALA A 79 -7.91 -16.71 11.29
C ALA A 79 -6.84 -15.87 12.00
N VAL A 80 -6.33 -14.81 11.36
CA VAL A 80 -5.33 -13.91 11.98
C VAL A 80 -5.93 -13.05 13.10
N ALA A 81 -7.17 -12.60 12.93
CA ALA A 81 -7.81 -11.63 13.83
C ALA A 81 -8.41 -12.27 15.09
N LEU A 82 -8.84 -13.54 15.03
CA LEU A 82 -9.44 -14.25 16.17
C LEU A 82 -8.56 -14.20 17.44
N PRO A 83 -7.31 -14.72 17.44
CA PRO A 83 -6.49 -14.71 18.65
C PRO A 83 -6.18 -13.28 19.12
N LEU A 84 -6.00 -12.35 18.18
CA LEU A 84 -5.71 -10.96 18.51
C LEU A 84 -6.91 -10.24 19.16
N ASN A 85 -8.14 -10.52 18.72
CA ASN A 85 -9.34 -9.95 19.35
C ASN A 85 -9.49 -10.39 20.81
N LEU A 86 -9.27 -11.68 21.07
CA LEU A 86 -9.33 -12.24 22.43
C LEU A 86 -8.24 -11.63 23.30
N ALA A 87 -7.00 -11.62 22.80
CA ALA A 87 -5.86 -11.11 23.54
C ALA A 87 -6.01 -9.62 23.88
N LEU A 88 -6.45 -8.80 22.93
CA LEU A 88 -6.61 -7.36 23.15
C LEU A 88 -7.76 -7.02 24.12
N ALA A 89 -8.80 -7.87 24.20
CA ALA A 89 -9.83 -7.71 25.22
C ALA A 89 -9.29 -8.01 26.61
N VAL A 90 -8.56 -9.12 26.76
CA VAL A 90 -7.90 -9.49 28.03
C VAL A 90 -6.91 -8.41 28.48
N ALA A 91 -6.07 -7.92 27.56
CA ALA A 91 -5.13 -6.82 27.83
C ALA A 91 -5.84 -5.49 28.19
N SER A 92 -7.11 -5.33 27.80
CA SER A 92 -7.98 -4.22 28.18
C SER A 92 -8.71 -4.44 29.51
N GLY A 93 -8.45 -5.53 30.23
CA GLY A 93 -9.15 -5.87 31.48
C GLY A 93 -10.60 -6.31 31.24
N LEU A 94 -10.91 -6.79 30.03
CA LEU A 94 -12.24 -7.20 29.62
C LEU A 94 -12.32 -8.71 29.44
N PRO A 95 -13.54 -9.28 29.57
CA PRO A 95 -13.80 -10.64 29.10
C PRO A 95 -13.39 -10.80 27.62
N PRO A 96 -12.80 -11.93 27.23
CA PRO A 96 -12.40 -12.21 25.84
C PRO A 96 -13.54 -12.05 24.82
N SER A 97 -14.77 -12.30 25.27
CA SER A 97 -16.00 -12.12 24.50
C SER A 97 -16.19 -10.69 23.99
N ALA A 98 -15.79 -9.66 24.74
CA ALA A 98 -15.93 -8.26 24.33
C ALA A 98 -15.12 -7.94 23.06
N GLY A 99 -13.92 -8.52 22.92
CA GLY A 99 -13.09 -8.38 21.73
C GLY A 99 -13.63 -9.16 20.53
N LEU A 100 -14.19 -10.35 20.78
CA LEU A 100 -14.84 -11.16 19.74
C LEU A 100 -16.09 -10.45 19.19
N ILE A 101 -16.96 -9.95 20.08
CA ILE A 101 -18.14 -9.15 19.73
C ILE A 101 -17.75 -7.91 18.93
N ALA A 102 -16.70 -7.20 19.36
CA ALA A 102 -16.19 -6.03 18.66
C ALA A 102 -15.75 -6.36 17.21
N GLY A 103 -15.06 -7.49 17.00
CA GLY A 103 -14.68 -7.94 15.65
C GLY A 103 -15.87 -8.42 14.80
N VAL A 104 -16.86 -9.05 15.41
CA VAL A 104 -18.07 -9.52 14.72
C VAL A 104 -18.98 -8.35 14.36
N VAL A 105 -19.45 -7.61 15.35
CA VAL A 105 -20.46 -6.56 15.21
C VAL A 105 -19.82 -5.27 14.67
N GLY A 106 -18.79 -4.77 15.35
CA GLY A 106 -18.10 -3.56 14.93
C GLY A 106 -17.41 -3.75 13.57
N GLY A 107 -16.67 -4.85 13.41
CA GLY A 107 -16.06 -5.20 12.12
C GLY A 107 -17.09 -5.35 10.99
N GLY A 108 -18.22 -6.02 11.26
CA GLY A 108 -19.26 -6.25 10.27
C GLY A 108 -19.95 -4.95 9.83
N ILE A 109 -20.35 -4.11 10.78
CA ILE A 109 -20.98 -2.81 10.48
C ILE A 109 -20.00 -1.90 9.71
N ALA A 110 -18.74 -1.83 10.14
CA ALA A 110 -17.73 -1.05 9.42
C ALA A 110 -17.47 -1.58 8.01
N ALA A 111 -17.44 -2.90 7.80
CA ALA A 111 -17.33 -3.47 6.46
C ALA A 111 -18.54 -3.11 5.56
N MET A 112 -19.74 -3.03 6.16
CA MET A 112 -20.96 -2.69 5.43
C MET A 112 -21.09 -1.20 5.11
N MET A 113 -20.66 -0.33 6.04
CA MET A 113 -20.94 1.11 6.02
C MET A 113 -19.69 1.98 5.87
N GLY A 114 -18.50 1.40 5.94
CA GLY A 114 -17.21 2.10 5.86
C GLY A 114 -16.87 2.62 4.47
N GLY A 115 -15.96 3.60 4.48
CA GLY A 115 -15.47 4.32 3.31
C GLY A 115 -14.27 3.64 2.65
N THR A 116 -13.72 2.60 3.25
CA THR A 116 -12.52 1.90 2.80
C THR A 116 -12.83 0.41 2.58
N PRO A 117 -13.10 -0.04 1.34
CA PRO A 117 -13.63 -1.38 1.08
C PRO A 117 -12.75 -2.52 1.62
N LEU A 118 -11.43 -2.40 1.58
CA LEU A 118 -10.51 -3.46 2.01
C LEU A 118 -10.06 -3.32 3.46
N GLN A 119 -10.50 -2.28 4.16
CA GLN A 119 -10.16 -2.07 5.55
C GLN A 119 -10.88 -3.07 6.45
N VAL A 120 -10.13 -3.68 7.35
CA VAL A 120 -10.66 -4.59 8.36
C VAL A 120 -10.69 -3.85 9.69
N THR A 121 -11.88 -3.79 10.28
CA THR A 121 -12.11 -3.08 11.54
C THR A 121 -12.18 -4.06 12.71
N GLY A 122 -11.64 -3.65 13.86
CA GLY A 122 -11.74 -4.40 15.10
C GLY A 122 -10.96 -3.74 16.24
N PRO A 123 -10.81 -4.42 17.39
CA PRO A 123 -9.97 -3.96 18.48
C PRO A 123 -8.52 -3.73 18.02
N ALA A 124 -7.89 -2.66 18.53
CA ALA A 124 -6.51 -2.31 18.24
C ALA A 124 -5.70 -2.14 19.53
N ALA A 125 -4.43 -2.53 19.49
CA ALA A 125 -3.50 -2.44 20.62
C ALA A 125 -3.38 -1.02 21.19
N ALA A 126 -3.39 -0.01 20.31
CA ALA A 126 -3.35 1.39 20.70
C ALA A 126 -4.56 1.84 21.50
N LEU A 127 -5.74 1.30 21.20
CA LEU A 127 -6.95 1.57 21.97
C LEU A 127 -6.95 0.79 23.28
N SER A 128 -6.37 -0.42 23.32
CA SER A 128 -6.48 -1.33 24.46
C SER A 128 -6.01 -0.75 25.79
N THR A 129 -4.90 0.00 25.79
CA THR A 129 -4.36 0.62 27.02
C THR A 129 -5.27 1.74 27.56
N MET A 130 -5.95 2.47 26.67
CA MET A 130 -6.91 3.51 27.04
C MET A 130 -8.23 2.90 27.51
N VAL A 131 -8.67 1.83 26.84
CA VAL A 131 -9.84 1.06 27.27
C VAL A 131 -9.59 0.49 28.66
N PHE A 132 -8.40 -0.06 28.93
CA PHE A 132 -8.03 -0.53 30.28
C PHE A 132 -8.18 0.58 31.34
N ALA A 133 -7.70 1.80 31.05
CA ALA A 133 -7.84 2.93 31.96
C ALA A 133 -9.32 3.33 32.20
N LEU A 134 -10.18 3.21 31.19
CA LEU A 134 -11.62 3.44 31.34
C LEU A 134 -12.30 2.32 32.11
N VAL A 135 -11.92 1.07 31.89
CA VAL A 135 -12.41 -0.09 32.64
C VAL A 135 -12.05 0.03 34.11
N ALA A 136 -10.84 0.46 34.43
CA ALA A 136 -10.42 0.69 35.81
C ALA A 136 -11.27 1.76 36.52
N ARG A 137 -11.84 2.73 35.79
CA ARG A 137 -12.64 3.85 36.34
C ARG A 137 -14.15 3.64 36.32
N PHE A 138 -14.65 2.91 35.33
CA PHE A 138 -16.08 2.77 35.00
C PHE A 138 -16.54 1.30 34.91
N GLY A 139 -15.64 0.35 35.18
CA GLY A 139 -15.91 -1.08 35.06
C GLY A 139 -16.06 -1.56 33.62
N VAL A 140 -16.47 -2.83 33.46
CA VAL A 140 -16.68 -3.47 32.15
C VAL A 140 -17.73 -2.73 31.31
N ALA A 141 -18.81 -2.24 31.93
CA ALA A 141 -19.82 -1.40 31.28
C ALA A 141 -19.21 -0.11 30.71
N GLY A 142 -18.16 0.41 31.35
CA GLY A 142 -17.37 1.54 30.87
C GLY A 142 -16.76 1.35 29.49
N ALA A 143 -16.28 0.15 29.15
CA ALA A 143 -15.71 -0.11 27.81
C ALA A 143 -16.77 -0.06 26.71
N ALA A 144 -17.92 -0.70 26.95
CA ALA A 144 -19.06 -0.66 26.03
C ALA A 144 -19.59 0.77 25.85
N ALA A 145 -19.71 1.52 26.96
CA ALA A 145 -20.11 2.92 26.93
C ALA A 145 -19.07 3.80 26.20
N ALA A 146 -17.78 3.53 26.39
CA ALA A 146 -16.71 4.21 25.69
C ALA A 146 -16.78 3.96 24.19
N ALA A 147 -17.09 2.73 23.75
CA ALA A 147 -17.34 2.43 22.34
C ALA A 147 -18.49 3.27 21.80
N MET A 148 -19.59 3.39 22.55
CA MET A 148 -20.69 4.27 22.15
C MET A 148 -20.28 5.75 22.06
N ALA A 149 -19.52 6.25 23.05
CA ALA A 149 -19.03 7.63 23.06
C ALA A 149 -18.10 7.92 21.87
N VAL A 150 -17.16 7.02 21.58
CA VAL A 150 -16.29 7.06 20.40
C VAL A 150 -17.13 7.07 19.12
N GLY A 151 -18.17 6.22 19.06
CA GLY A 151 -19.09 6.15 17.93
C GLY A 151 -19.82 7.47 17.67
N CYS A 152 -20.44 8.03 18.70
CA CYS A 152 -21.08 9.35 18.65
C CYS A 152 -20.11 10.43 18.16
N MET A 153 -18.90 10.47 18.71
CA MET A 153 -17.91 11.47 18.31
C MET A 153 -17.46 11.29 16.84
N GLN A 154 -17.23 10.07 16.38
CA GLN A 154 -16.90 9.79 14.97
C GLN A 154 -18.03 10.18 14.01
N LEU A 155 -19.29 10.00 14.40
CA LEU A 155 -20.43 10.50 13.64
C LEU A 155 -20.44 12.04 13.60
N LEU A 156 -20.18 12.72 14.71
CA LEU A 156 -20.05 14.18 14.74
C LEU A 156 -18.89 14.67 13.85
N LEU A 157 -17.75 13.99 13.89
CA LEU A 157 -16.60 14.28 13.03
C LEU A 157 -16.92 14.04 11.54
N SER A 158 -17.69 13.00 11.22
CA SER A 158 -18.19 12.73 9.87
C SER A 158 -19.12 13.85 9.39
N LEU A 159 -20.11 14.21 10.19
CA LEU A 159 -21.05 15.31 9.91
C LEU A 159 -20.33 16.66 9.74
N GLY A 160 -19.34 16.93 10.59
CA GLY A 160 -18.49 18.12 10.54
C GLY A 160 -17.40 18.09 9.45
N ARG A 161 -17.33 17.05 8.62
CA ARG A 161 -16.33 16.89 7.54
C ARG A 161 -14.88 16.88 8.05
N ALA A 162 -14.69 16.55 9.32
CA ALA A 162 -13.41 16.56 10.00
C ALA A 162 -12.48 15.41 9.57
N GLY A 163 -12.95 14.46 8.76
CA GLY A 163 -12.09 13.42 8.16
C GLY A 163 -10.93 13.99 7.33
N ARG A 164 -11.05 15.24 6.87
CA ARG A 164 -9.95 15.96 6.20
C ARG A 164 -8.89 16.49 7.16
N LEU A 165 -9.21 16.70 8.44
CA LEU A 165 -8.30 17.27 9.44
C LEU A 165 -7.19 16.29 9.83
N MET A 166 -7.38 14.98 9.63
CA MET A 166 -6.33 14.00 9.92
C MET A 166 -5.06 14.16 9.09
N LYS A 167 -5.07 14.94 7.99
CA LYS A 167 -3.86 15.26 7.25
C LYS A 167 -2.87 16.15 8.03
N TYR A 168 -3.28 16.73 9.16
CA TYR A 168 -2.47 17.65 9.95
C TYR A 168 -1.75 16.99 11.13
N VAL A 169 -1.98 15.69 11.40
CA VAL A 169 -1.25 14.98 12.45
C VAL A 169 0.09 14.49 11.88
N PRO A 170 1.23 14.93 12.42
CA PRO A 170 2.56 14.56 11.93
C PRO A 170 2.86 13.07 12.11
N GLU A 171 3.67 12.52 11.21
CA GLU A 171 4.11 11.12 11.31
C GLU A 171 4.97 10.87 12.56
N SER A 172 5.77 11.85 12.99
CA SER A 172 6.58 11.79 14.23
C SER A 172 5.73 11.60 15.49
N VAL A 173 4.62 12.33 15.59
CA VAL A 173 3.65 12.23 16.69
C VAL A 173 2.98 10.86 16.69
N LEU A 174 2.56 10.36 15.52
CA LEU A 174 1.94 9.03 15.39
C LEU A 174 2.90 7.89 15.73
N ALA A 175 4.14 7.97 15.27
CA ALA A 175 5.17 6.98 15.55
C ALA A 175 5.57 6.99 17.03
N GLY A 176 5.66 8.17 17.66
CA GLY A 176 5.91 8.32 19.09
C GLY A 176 4.76 7.75 19.92
N PHE A 177 3.52 8.07 19.55
CA PHE A 177 2.33 7.50 20.17
C PHE A 177 2.30 5.95 20.07
N THR A 178 2.52 5.41 18.87
CA THR A 178 2.53 3.95 18.61
C THR A 178 3.63 3.25 19.41
N THR A 179 4.80 3.88 19.52
CA THR A 179 5.91 3.38 20.34
C THR A 179 5.56 3.37 21.83
N GLY A 180 4.97 4.45 22.34
CA GLY A 180 4.51 4.53 23.73
C GLY A 180 3.47 3.45 24.06
N VAL A 181 2.53 3.21 23.14
CA VAL A 181 1.56 2.10 23.22
C VAL A 181 2.28 0.75 23.27
N GLY A 182 3.24 0.50 22.36
CA GLY A 182 3.97 -0.75 22.29
C GLY A 182 4.69 -1.09 23.60
N ILE A 183 5.38 -0.09 24.17
CA ILE A 183 6.07 -0.24 25.46
C ILE A 183 5.08 -0.48 26.60
N LYS A 184 3.99 0.29 26.66
CA LYS A 184 2.96 0.13 27.70
C LYS A 184 2.25 -1.22 27.60
N LEU A 185 2.02 -1.73 26.40
CA LEU A 185 1.49 -3.07 26.19
C LEU A 185 2.47 -4.11 26.73
N LEU A 186 3.77 -3.99 26.46
CA LEU A 186 4.78 -4.90 26.99
C LEU A 186 4.83 -4.88 28.52
N ASP A 187 4.71 -3.70 29.14
CA ASP A 187 4.62 -3.55 30.61
C ASP A 187 3.44 -4.36 31.21
N GLN A 188 2.32 -4.46 30.49
CA GLN A 188 1.16 -5.24 30.91
C GLN A 188 1.27 -6.73 30.59
N GLN A 189 1.93 -7.11 29.49
CA GLN A 189 1.90 -8.48 28.97
C GLN A 189 3.06 -9.35 29.45
N ILE A 190 4.21 -8.75 29.82
CA ILE A 190 5.34 -9.50 30.37
C ILE A 190 4.99 -10.18 31.72
N PRO A 191 4.31 -9.51 32.67
CA PRO A 191 3.90 -10.18 33.91
C PRO A 191 2.89 -11.30 33.68
N GLU A 192 1.86 -11.06 32.86
CA GLU A 192 0.87 -12.07 32.47
C GLU A 192 1.53 -13.30 31.82
N LEU A 193 2.55 -13.07 30.97
CA LEU A 193 3.34 -14.14 30.36
C LEU A 193 4.04 -15.01 31.41
N LEU A 194 4.54 -14.40 32.49
CA LEU A 194 5.25 -15.09 33.58
C LEU A 194 4.29 -15.71 34.62
N GLY A 195 2.99 -15.40 34.54
CA GLY A 195 2.00 -15.78 35.54
C GLY A 195 2.06 -14.94 36.81
N PHE A 196 2.47 -13.67 36.69
CA PHE A 196 2.56 -12.69 37.78
C PHE A 196 1.41 -11.69 37.78
N ASP A 197 1.03 -11.23 38.97
CA ASP A 197 0.09 -10.12 39.19
C ASP A 197 0.77 -8.73 39.34
N TYR A 198 2.10 -8.67 39.26
CA TYR A 198 2.90 -7.44 39.43
C TYR A 198 3.13 -6.69 38.11
N ARG A 199 3.56 -5.42 38.17
CA ARG A 199 4.06 -4.67 36.99
C ARG A 199 5.53 -4.97 36.70
N VAL A 200 6.01 -4.65 35.49
CA VAL A 200 7.43 -4.88 35.12
C VAL A 200 8.39 -4.12 36.03
N PHE A 201 8.03 -2.90 36.45
CA PHE A 201 8.86 -2.13 37.38
C PHE A 201 8.98 -2.80 38.76
N GLU A 202 7.90 -3.39 39.27
CA GLU A 202 7.90 -4.13 40.55
C GLU A 202 8.74 -5.40 40.42
N LEU A 203 8.58 -6.13 39.31
CA LEU A 203 9.43 -7.27 38.98
C LEU A 203 10.93 -6.88 38.97
N ALA A 204 11.28 -5.77 38.32
CA ALA A 204 12.65 -5.28 38.27
C ALA A 204 13.24 -4.94 39.66
N GLN A 205 12.41 -4.46 40.59
CA GLN A 205 12.85 -4.24 41.98
C GLN A 205 13.12 -5.57 42.70
N MET A 206 12.28 -6.58 42.45
CA MET A 206 12.38 -7.90 43.07
C MET A 206 13.53 -8.75 42.52
N MET A 207 14.01 -8.47 41.30
CA MET A 207 15.07 -9.26 40.62
C MET A 207 16.39 -9.39 41.40
N HIS A 208 16.66 -8.52 42.37
CA HIS A 208 17.84 -8.59 43.23
C HIS A 208 17.79 -9.76 44.22
N ARG A 209 16.63 -10.40 44.40
CA ARG A 209 16.43 -11.59 45.25
C ARG A 209 15.91 -12.73 44.39
N PRO A 210 16.27 -14.00 44.65
CA PRO A 210 15.78 -15.12 43.84
C PRO A 210 14.32 -15.51 44.14
N GLU A 211 13.71 -14.94 45.18
CA GLU A 211 12.38 -15.30 45.70
C GLU A 211 11.26 -15.21 44.64
N TRP A 212 11.35 -14.24 43.71
CA TRP A 212 10.39 -14.09 42.61
C TRP A 212 10.33 -15.33 41.70
N LEU A 213 11.39 -16.13 41.58
CA LEU A 213 11.39 -17.33 40.72
C LEU A 213 10.40 -18.40 41.20
N HIS A 214 10.01 -18.37 42.47
CA HIS A 214 9.00 -19.28 43.03
C HIS A 214 7.57 -18.87 42.72
N GLU A 215 7.35 -17.59 42.41
CA GLU A 215 6.04 -17.04 42.04
C GLU A 215 5.77 -17.20 40.52
N VAL A 216 6.80 -17.53 39.73
CA VAL A 216 6.67 -17.77 38.29
C VAL A 216 5.93 -19.09 38.02
N SER A 217 4.86 -19.00 37.22
CA SER A 217 4.23 -20.18 36.64
C SER A 217 4.98 -20.62 35.38
N TRP A 218 5.96 -21.52 35.54
CA TRP A 218 6.82 -21.96 34.43
C TRP A 218 6.07 -22.60 33.26
N LEU A 219 4.95 -23.29 33.52
CA LEU A 219 4.08 -23.83 32.46
C LEU A 219 3.39 -22.72 31.67
N SER A 220 2.94 -21.66 32.35
CA SER A 220 2.35 -20.48 31.71
C SER A 220 3.39 -19.76 30.86
N THR A 221 4.58 -19.52 31.41
CA THR A 221 5.74 -18.94 30.70
C THR A 221 6.11 -19.73 29.46
N LEU A 222 6.23 -21.05 29.60
CA LEU A 222 6.52 -21.95 28.47
C LEU A 222 5.45 -21.85 27.39
N SER A 223 4.17 -21.82 27.77
CA SER A 223 3.06 -21.72 26.83
C SER A 223 3.12 -20.42 26.01
N GLY A 224 3.35 -19.28 26.66
CA GLY A 224 3.41 -17.99 25.98
C GLY A 224 4.68 -17.80 25.16
N LEU A 225 5.85 -18.23 25.67
CA LEU A 225 7.08 -18.21 24.89
C LEU A 225 7.00 -19.14 23.67
N ALA A 226 6.33 -20.29 23.78
CA ALA A 226 6.10 -21.19 22.66
C ALA A 226 5.21 -20.52 21.59
N VAL A 227 4.12 -19.85 21.98
CA VAL A 227 3.30 -19.09 21.02
C VAL A 227 4.13 -18.00 20.35
N ALA A 228 4.87 -17.20 21.13
CA ALA A 228 5.71 -16.13 20.61
C ALA A 228 6.76 -16.67 19.62
N PHE A 229 7.45 -17.75 19.98
CA PHE A 229 8.43 -18.42 19.14
C PHE A 229 7.81 -18.91 17.83
N LEU A 230 6.69 -19.63 17.89
CA LEU A 230 6.00 -20.14 16.68
C LEU A 230 5.58 -19.01 15.75
N VAL A 231 5.06 -17.90 16.29
CA VAL A 231 4.66 -16.73 15.50
C VAL A 231 5.86 -16.04 14.85
N VAL A 232 6.97 -15.91 15.57
CA VAL A 232 8.19 -15.31 15.04
C VAL A 232 8.86 -16.23 14.02
N ALA A 233 8.94 -17.54 14.28
CA ALA A 233 9.52 -18.53 13.38
C ALA A 233 8.75 -18.59 12.05
N ALA A 234 7.42 -18.54 12.11
CA ALA A 234 6.56 -18.55 10.93
C ALA A 234 6.50 -17.20 10.19
N ARG A 235 7.24 -16.16 10.60
CA ARG A 235 7.18 -14.81 9.98
C ARG A 235 7.51 -14.79 8.49
N HIS A 236 8.25 -15.79 8.00
CA HIS A 236 8.65 -15.89 6.59
C HIS A 236 7.55 -16.51 5.70
N LEU A 237 6.56 -17.17 6.30
CA LEU A 237 5.46 -17.83 5.59
C LEU A 237 4.38 -16.79 5.23
N LYS A 238 4.45 -16.27 4.00
CA LYS A 238 3.46 -15.32 3.47
C LYS A 238 2.06 -15.97 3.46
N ARG A 239 1.03 -15.23 3.92
CA ARG A 239 -0.38 -15.67 4.01
C ARG A 239 -0.67 -16.80 5.01
N PHE A 240 0.26 -17.15 5.87
CA PHE A 240 0.06 -18.19 6.89
C PHE A 240 -0.50 -17.58 8.19
N PRO A 241 -1.58 -18.12 8.78
CA PRO A 241 -2.18 -17.61 10.02
C PRO A 241 -1.36 -18.06 11.25
N ALA A 242 -0.11 -17.60 11.33
CA ALA A 242 0.87 -18.03 12.34
C ALA A 242 0.36 -17.88 13.79
N ALA A 243 -0.34 -16.80 14.10
CA ALA A 243 -0.91 -16.56 15.43
C ALA A 243 -1.95 -17.62 15.82
N LEU A 244 -2.88 -17.94 14.91
CA LEU A 244 -3.90 -18.96 15.18
C LEU A 244 -3.29 -20.35 15.32
N VAL A 245 -2.36 -20.69 14.44
CA VAL A 245 -1.69 -22.00 14.47
C VAL A 245 -0.84 -22.14 15.72
N GLY A 246 -0.07 -21.11 16.09
CA GLY A 246 0.74 -21.11 17.32
C GLY A 246 -0.11 -21.29 18.56
N VAL A 247 -1.18 -20.48 18.70
CA VAL A 247 -2.13 -20.60 19.81
C VAL A 247 -2.81 -21.97 19.80
N GLY A 248 -3.24 -22.47 18.64
CA GLY A 248 -3.90 -23.77 18.51
C GLY A 248 -3.01 -24.95 18.91
N ILE A 249 -1.75 -24.98 18.46
CA ILE A 249 -0.77 -26.02 18.82
C ILE A 249 -0.53 -26.03 20.33
N VAL A 250 -0.25 -24.86 20.92
CA VAL A 250 0.00 -24.75 22.36
C VAL A 250 -1.24 -25.11 23.17
N THR A 251 -2.43 -24.70 22.72
CA THR A 251 -3.71 -25.07 23.35
C THR A 251 -3.95 -26.57 23.31
N ALA A 252 -3.71 -27.21 22.17
CA ALA A 252 -3.86 -28.66 22.01
C ALA A 252 -2.88 -29.42 22.92
N LEU A 253 -1.61 -29.01 22.94
CA LEU A 253 -0.58 -29.61 23.77
C LEU A 253 -0.89 -29.46 25.26
N ALA A 254 -1.19 -28.24 25.71
CA ALA A 254 -1.54 -27.95 27.10
C ALA A 254 -2.81 -28.68 27.56
N SER A 255 -3.77 -28.91 26.66
CA SER A 255 -4.99 -29.66 26.97
C SER A 255 -4.73 -31.17 27.01
N TYR A 256 -3.93 -31.70 26.09
CA TYR A 256 -3.57 -33.12 26.05
C TYR A 256 -2.72 -33.54 27.26
N LEU A 257 -1.76 -32.70 27.65
CA LEU A 257 -0.88 -32.94 28.80
C LEU A 257 -1.51 -32.57 30.15
N GLY A 258 -2.73 -32.02 30.16
CA GLY A 258 -3.42 -31.63 31.39
C GLY A 258 -2.71 -30.51 32.18
N TRP A 259 -2.15 -29.52 31.49
CA TRP A 259 -1.49 -28.38 32.15
C TRP A 259 -2.50 -27.56 32.96
N ASP A 260 -2.19 -27.36 34.24
CA ASP A 260 -2.90 -26.47 35.16
C ASP A 260 -2.42 -25.04 34.98
N ILE A 261 -3.03 -24.33 34.04
CA ILE A 261 -2.71 -22.95 33.67
C ILE A 261 -4.01 -22.18 33.43
N ALA A 262 -3.96 -20.86 33.62
CA ALA A 262 -5.10 -20.00 33.39
C ALA A 262 -5.51 -19.98 31.90
N ARG A 263 -6.81 -20.07 31.64
CA ARG A 263 -7.40 -20.15 30.29
C ARG A 263 -8.44 -19.05 30.10
N VAL A 264 -8.76 -18.78 28.84
CA VAL A 264 -9.77 -17.79 28.40
C VAL A 264 -11.11 -17.96 29.14
N GLY A 265 -11.53 -19.20 29.42
CA GLY A 265 -12.78 -19.48 30.12
C GLY A 265 -14.01 -19.34 29.22
N GLU A 266 -15.19 -19.20 29.82
CA GLU A 266 -16.45 -19.21 29.06
C GLU A 266 -16.51 -18.10 28.00
N VAL A 267 -16.78 -18.51 26.76
CA VAL A 267 -17.03 -17.62 25.62
C VAL A 267 -18.46 -17.86 25.13
N PRO A 268 -19.28 -16.81 24.93
CA PRO A 268 -20.66 -16.98 24.52
C PRO A 268 -20.76 -17.64 23.14
N SER A 269 -21.65 -18.63 23.04
CA SER A 269 -22.02 -19.33 21.79
C SER A 269 -23.18 -18.65 21.05
N SER A 270 -23.55 -17.43 21.46
CA SER A 270 -24.60 -16.61 20.84
C SER A 270 -24.26 -15.13 20.94
N LEU A 271 -24.74 -14.32 19.99
CA LEU A 271 -24.68 -12.87 20.14
C LEU A 271 -25.56 -12.43 21.32
N PRO A 272 -25.05 -11.58 22.23
CA PRO A 272 -25.85 -11.06 23.33
C PRO A 272 -26.98 -10.15 22.80
N PRO A 273 -28.10 -10.03 23.52
CA PRO A 273 -29.12 -9.07 23.15
C PRO A 273 -28.58 -7.64 23.29
N PRO A 274 -29.00 -6.69 22.42
CA PRO A 274 -28.59 -5.31 22.50
C PRO A 274 -29.05 -4.68 23.82
N ARG A 275 -28.12 -4.05 24.56
CA ARG A 275 -28.39 -3.39 25.84
C ARG A 275 -27.55 -2.11 25.95
N LEU A 276 -28.15 -1.07 26.51
CA LEU A 276 -27.39 0.12 26.87
C LEU A 276 -26.56 -0.18 28.13
N PRO A 277 -25.28 0.22 28.18
CA PRO A 277 -24.46 0.01 29.36
C PRO A 277 -24.93 0.91 30.49
N ASP A 278 -25.02 0.35 31.70
CA ASP A 278 -25.40 1.10 32.89
C ASP A 278 -24.17 1.74 33.52
N LEU A 279 -24.13 3.08 33.53
CA LEU A 279 -23.08 3.89 34.15
C LEU A 279 -23.58 4.67 35.37
N GLN A 280 -24.79 4.39 35.87
CA GLN A 280 -25.35 5.07 37.04
C GLN A 280 -25.29 6.61 36.94
N GLY A 281 -25.53 7.16 35.74
CA GLY A 281 -25.53 8.60 35.47
C GLY A 281 -24.17 9.23 35.13
N ARG A 282 -23.06 8.48 35.13
CA ARG A 282 -21.69 9.00 34.88
C ARG A 282 -21.32 9.20 33.40
N TRP A 283 -22.33 9.33 32.51
CA TRP A 283 -22.13 9.43 31.07
C TRP A 283 -21.29 10.64 30.64
N LEU A 284 -21.48 11.80 31.28
CA LEU A 284 -20.73 13.00 30.95
C LEU A 284 -19.24 12.87 31.29
N GLU A 285 -18.93 12.30 32.47
CA GLU A 285 -17.56 12.02 32.90
C GLU A 285 -16.87 11.04 31.94
N LEU A 286 -17.58 9.98 31.55
CA LEU A 286 -17.08 9.00 30.61
C LEU A 286 -16.87 9.61 29.21
N PHE A 287 -17.81 10.41 28.72
CA PHE A 287 -17.70 11.05 27.41
C PHE A 287 -16.46 11.95 27.34
N ALA A 288 -16.21 12.76 28.39
CA ALA A 288 -15.01 13.58 28.50
C ALA A 288 -13.73 12.72 28.54
N ALA A 289 -13.72 11.63 29.33
CA ALA A 289 -12.58 10.72 29.41
C ALA A 289 -12.32 9.94 28.11
N ALA A 290 -13.34 9.71 27.28
CA ALA A 290 -13.25 8.96 26.03
C ALA A 290 -12.91 9.84 24.80
N LEU A 291 -12.88 11.17 24.93
CA LEU A 291 -12.50 12.08 23.84
C LEU A 291 -11.15 11.71 23.20
N PRO A 292 -10.06 11.47 23.96
CA PRO A 292 -8.76 11.15 23.37
C PRO A 292 -8.78 9.83 22.62
N LEU A 293 -9.46 8.84 23.21
CA LEU A 293 -9.64 7.51 22.63
C LEU A 293 -10.36 7.58 21.27
N GLY A 294 -11.41 8.39 21.16
CA GLY A 294 -12.14 8.46 19.89
C GLY A 294 -11.42 9.28 18.81
N ILE A 295 -10.63 10.30 19.20
CA ILE A 295 -9.77 11.04 18.26
C ILE A 295 -8.73 10.08 17.70
N LEU A 296 -8.11 9.29 18.57
CA LEU A 296 -7.17 8.26 18.17
C LEU A 296 -7.82 7.20 17.27
N ALA A 297 -8.99 6.67 17.64
CA ALA A 297 -9.68 5.68 16.82
C ALA A 297 -10.02 6.23 15.41
N ALA A 298 -10.45 7.50 15.32
CA ALA A 298 -10.66 8.17 14.04
C ALA A 298 -9.34 8.32 13.24
N ALA A 299 -8.25 8.71 13.92
CA ALA A 299 -6.94 8.87 13.32
C ALA A 299 -6.40 7.55 12.77
N GLU A 300 -6.36 6.51 13.58
CA GLU A 300 -5.87 5.18 13.19
C GLU A 300 -6.67 4.61 12.03
N SER A 301 -7.99 4.74 12.04
CA SER A 301 -8.83 4.26 10.94
C SER A 301 -8.50 4.96 9.62
N LEU A 302 -8.32 6.28 9.63
CA LEU A 302 -7.99 7.03 8.42
C LEU A 302 -6.55 6.82 7.95
N LEU A 303 -5.60 6.63 8.87
CA LEU A 303 -4.22 6.27 8.55
C LEU A 303 -4.13 4.87 7.96
N SER A 304 -4.81 3.90 8.58
CA SER A 304 -4.98 2.55 8.06
C SER A 304 -5.60 2.57 6.67
N ALA A 305 -6.59 3.44 6.43
CA ALA A 305 -7.25 3.55 5.13
C ALA A 305 -6.29 4.02 4.05
N ARG A 306 -5.47 5.04 4.33
CA ARG A 306 -4.42 5.50 3.42
C ARG A 306 -3.38 4.44 3.12
N VAL A 307 -2.95 3.68 4.13
CA VAL A 307 -1.98 2.59 3.92
C VAL A 307 -2.60 1.47 3.10
N THR A 308 -3.88 1.14 3.35
CA THR A 308 -4.63 0.13 2.59
C THR A 308 -4.76 0.52 1.12
N ASP A 309 -5.05 1.79 0.82
CA ASP A 309 -5.06 2.31 -0.55
C ASP A 309 -3.71 2.14 -1.26
N ARG A 310 -2.60 2.38 -0.55
CA ARG A 310 -1.24 2.18 -1.09
C ARG A 310 -0.93 0.70 -1.35
N MET A 311 -1.41 -0.19 -0.50
CA MET A 311 -1.25 -1.65 -0.67
C MET A 311 -2.12 -2.20 -1.81
N ALA A 312 -3.26 -1.58 -2.08
CA ALA A 312 -4.23 -2.03 -3.07
C ALA A 312 -4.50 -0.96 -4.15
N PRO A 313 -3.50 -0.60 -5.00
CA PRO A 313 -3.63 0.49 -5.95
C PRO A 313 -4.66 0.26 -7.07
N THR A 314 -5.12 -0.99 -7.22
CA THR A 314 -6.15 -1.38 -8.21
C THR A 314 -7.57 -1.36 -7.64
N SER A 315 -7.71 -1.12 -6.33
CA SER A 315 -8.99 -1.06 -5.63
C SER A 315 -9.51 0.38 -5.58
N ARG A 316 -10.80 0.54 -5.21
CA ARG A 316 -11.38 1.87 -5.02
C ARG A 316 -10.67 2.60 -3.87
N PRO A 317 -10.28 3.86 -4.03
CA PRO A 317 -9.67 4.65 -2.96
C PRO A 317 -10.67 4.92 -1.84
N HIS A 318 -10.18 5.13 -0.63
CA HIS A 318 -11.02 5.41 0.53
C HIS A 318 -11.77 6.74 0.41
N GLN A 319 -12.94 6.80 1.05
CA GLN A 319 -13.72 8.03 1.24
C GLN A 319 -13.73 8.41 2.73
N PRO A 320 -12.97 9.44 3.17
CA PRO A 320 -12.76 9.75 4.60
C PRO A 320 -14.04 10.00 5.42
N THR A 321 -14.98 10.79 4.88
CA THR A 321 -16.24 11.11 5.57
C THR A 321 -17.08 9.86 5.82
N LEU A 322 -17.15 8.97 4.83
CA LEU A 322 -17.84 7.70 4.93
C LEU A 322 -17.11 6.71 5.84
N GLU A 323 -15.77 6.75 5.87
CA GLU A 323 -15.00 5.95 6.81
C GLU A 323 -15.36 6.32 8.25
N LEU A 324 -15.35 7.61 8.60
CA LEU A 324 -15.76 8.06 9.93
C LEU A 324 -17.23 7.72 10.24
N LEU A 325 -18.12 7.81 9.26
CA LEU A 325 -19.52 7.40 9.43
C LEU A 325 -19.60 5.91 9.78
N GLY A 326 -18.94 5.05 8.98
CA GLY A 326 -18.94 3.60 9.17
C GLY A 326 -18.32 3.18 10.49
N GLN A 327 -17.19 3.79 10.88
CA GLN A 327 -16.55 3.57 12.18
C GLN A 327 -17.46 4.03 13.33
N GLY A 328 -18.14 5.18 13.17
CA GLY A 328 -19.07 5.68 14.16
C GLY A 328 -20.22 4.71 14.44
N LEU A 329 -20.85 4.21 13.37
CA LEU A 329 -21.90 3.18 13.46
C LEU A 329 -21.37 1.86 14.02
N ALA A 330 -20.16 1.46 13.64
CA ALA A 330 -19.51 0.25 14.14
C ALA A 330 -19.25 0.29 15.64
N ASN A 331 -18.78 1.44 16.14
CA ASN A 331 -18.52 1.64 17.56
C ASN A 331 -19.81 1.73 18.39
N LEU A 332 -20.87 2.35 17.87
CA LEU A 332 -22.20 2.28 18.48
C LEU A 332 -22.71 0.84 18.56
N GLY A 333 -22.65 0.10 17.45
CA GLY A 333 -23.10 -1.29 17.40
C GLY A 333 -22.28 -2.21 18.30
N SER A 334 -20.96 -2.04 18.34
CA SER A 334 -20.08 -2.77 19.25
C SER A 334 -20.49 -2.52 20.70
N GLY A 335 -20.61 -1.25 21.12
CA GLY A 335 -20.96 -0.89 22.49
C GLY A 335 -22.35 -1.37 22.93
N VAL A 336 -23.37 -1.24 22.07
CA VAL A 336 -24.73 -1.74 22.37
C VAL A 336 -24.78 -3.26 22.52
N MET A 337 -23.87 -3.98 21.87
CA MET A 337 -23.76 -5.44 22.00
C MET A 337 -22.78 -5.87 23.10
N GLY A 338 -22.25 -4.94 23.91
CA GLY A 338 -21.30 -5.23 24.98
C GLY A 338 -19.86 -5.46 24.51
N GLY A 339 -19.54 -5.08 23.28
CA GLY A 339 -18.18 -5.10 22.73
C GLY A 339 -17.35 -3.89 23.14
N MET A 340 -16.05 -3.97 22.87
CA MET A 340 -15.10 -2.88 23.10
C MET A 340 -14.97 -1.95 21.87
N PRO A 341 -14.35 -0.76 22.01
CA PRO A 341 -14.11 0.15 20.89
C PRO A 341 -13.32 -0.49 19.75
N VAL A 342 -13.63 -0.09 18.51
CA VAL A 342 -13.01 -0.59 17.27
C VAL A 342 -12.47 0.53 16.40
N THR A 343 -11.51 0.18 15.55
CA THR A 343 -10.93 1.05 14.52
C THR A 343 -10.47 0.22 13.32
N GLY A 344 -10.12 0.91 12.22
CA GLY A 344 -9.45 0.29 11.08
C GLY A 344 -8.04 -0.16 11.46
N VAL A 345 -7.72 -1.44 11.26
CA VAL A 345 -6.43 -2.02 11.66
C VAL A 345 -5.58 -2.30 10.42
N VAL A 346 -4.44 -1.62 10.31
CA VAL A 346 -3.54 -1.71 9.15
C VAL A 346 -3.03 -3.13 8.92
N VAL A 347 -2.68 -3.87 9.98
CA VAL A 347 -2.13 -5.23 9.86
C VAL A 347 -3.16 -6.20 9.27
N ARG A 348 -4.40 -6.14 9.74
CA ARG A 348 -5.49 -7.01 9.26
C ARG A 348 -5.91 -6.64 7.84
N SER A 349 -5.98 -5.33 7.57
CA SER A 349 -6.24 -4.80 6.23
C SER A 349 -5.13 -5.20 5.25
N GLY A 350 -3.87 -5.20 5.69
CA GLY A 350 -2.74 -5.71 4.93
C GLY A 350 -2.86 -7.19 4.61
N VAL A 351 -3.24 -8.03 5.57
CA VAL A 351 -3.52 -9.47 5.32
C VAL A 351 -4.68 -9.64 4.34
N ASN A 352 -5.72 -8.82 4.44
CA ASN A 352 -6.85 -8.84 3.51
C ASN A 352 -6.39 -8.56 2.07
N VAL A 353 -5.58 -7.52 1.88
CA VAL A 353 -5.02 -7.18 0.56
C VAL A 353 -4.08 -8.28 0.07
N GLN A 354 -3.17 -8.77 0.92
CA GLN A 354 -2.18 -9.79 0.55
C GLN A 354 -2.79 -11.15 0.23
N SER A 355 -3.92 -11.48 0.86
CA SER A 355 -4.71 -12.70 0.62
C SER A 355 -5.58 -12.60 -0.64
N GLY A 356 -5.57 -11.46 -1.31
CA GLY A 356 -6.24 -11.25 -2.59
C GLY A 356 -7.62 -10.60 -2.49
N GLY A 357 -8.00 -10.06 -1.33
CA GLY A 357 -9.24 -9.30 -1.16
C GLY A 357 -9.36 -8.17 -2.18
N ARG A 358 -10.51 -8.07 -2.84
CA ARG A 358 -10.80 -7.10 -3.90
C ARG A 358 -11.97 -6.18 -3.55
N THR A 359 -12.91 -6.63 -2.73
CA THR A 359 -14.08 -5.82 -2.35
C THR A 359 -14.36 -5.85 -0.86
N ARG A 360 -15.32 -5.02 -0.43
CA ARG A 360 -15.85 -4.99 0.94
C ARG A 360 -16.43 -6.30 1.43
N LEU A 361 -16.77 -7.20 0.50
CA LEU A 361 -17.19 -8.55 0.87
C LEU A 361 -16.11 -9.28 1.67
N ALA A 362 -14.82 -9.08 1.38
CA ALA A 362 -13.76 -9.75 2.12
C ALA A 362 -13.75 -9.33 3.61
N ALA A 363 -13.87 -8.02 3.88
CA ALA A 363 -13.97 -7.51 5.24
C ALA A 363 -15.27 -7.94 5.95
N PHE A 364 -16.38 -8.03 5.21
CA PHE A 364 -17.64 -8.54 5.75
C PHE A 364 -17.57 -10.05 6.08
N LEU A 365 -16.99 -10.85 5.18
CA LEU A 365 -16.80 -12.28 5.37
C LEU A 365 -15.81 -12.60 6.50
N HIS A 366 -14.87 -11.71 6.77
CA HIS A 366 -14.06 -11.78 7.99
C HIS A 366 -14.93 -11.77 9.24
N SER A 367 -15.84 -10.80 9.39
CA SER A 367 -16.74 -10.72 10.54
C SER A 367 -17.75 -11.87 10.57
N ALA A 368 -18.25 -12.31 9.42
CA ALA A 368 -19.10 -13.50 9.33
C ALA A 368 -18.37 -14.78 9.74
N SER A 369 -17.08 -14.90 9.41
CA SER A 369 -16.24 -16.03 9.83
C SER A 369 -15.97 -16.00 11.32
N LEU A 370 -15.74 -14.81 11.91
CA LEU A 370 -15.65 -14.67 13.37
C LEU A 370 -16.97 -15.05 14.06
N LEU A 371 -18.11 -14.68 13.49
CA LEU A 371 -19.42 -15.07 14.01
C LEU A 371 -19.59 -16.59 13.93
N PHE A 372 -19.22 -17.22 12.81
CA PHE A 372 -19.22 -18.68 12.71
C PHE A 372 -18.35 -19.32 13.81
N VAL A 373 -17.13 -18.82 14.00
CA VAL A 373 -16.24 -19.32 15.07
C VAL A 373 -16.87 -19.12 16.45
N MET A 374 -17.48 -17.97 16.72
CA MET A 374 -18.18 -17.70 17.98
C MET A 374 -19.30 -18.70 18.25
N LEU A 375 -20.14 -18.98 17.25
CA LEU A 375 -21.31 -19.85 17.38
C LEU A 375 -20.93 -21.34 17.50
N TYR A 376 -19.87 -21.80 16.84
CA TYR A 376 -19.57 -23.23 16.69
C TYR A 376 -18.28 -23.69 17.37
N LEU A 377 -17.39 -22.78 17.76
CA LEU A 377 -16.05 -23.10 18.31
C LEU A 377 -15.79 -22.44 19.68
N SER A 378 -16.83 -21.94 20.37
CA SER A 378 -16.72 -21.34 21.71
C SER A 378 -15.98 -22.22 22.71
N ASP A 379 -16.28 -23.52 22.74
CA ASP A 379 -15.69 -24.47 23.68
C ASP A 379 -14.19 -24.69 23.43
N GLN A 380 -13.75 -24.55 22.18
CA GLN A 380 -12.33 -24.64 21.83
C GLN A 380 -11.60 -23.35 22.17
N ILE A 381 -12.26 -22.19 21.97
CA ILE A 381 -11.73 -20.90 22.38
C ILE A 381 -11.53 -20.85 23.90
N ALA A 382 -12.47 -21.41 24.67
CA ALA A 382 -12.42 -21.42 26.14
C ALA A 382 -11.16 -22.11 26.70
N LYS A 383 -10.57 -23.04 25.94
CA LYS A 383 -9.37 -23.81 26.35
C LYS A 383 -8.07 -23.05 26.14
N VAL A 384 -8.09 -21.94 25.41
CA VAL A 384 -6.88 -21.19 25.04
C VAL A 384 -6.18 -20.66 26.30
N PRO A 385 -4.87 -20.92 26.49
CA PRO A 385 -4.10 -20.37 27.61
C PRO A 385 -3.98 -18.84 27.54
N LEU A 386 -4.20 -18.15 28.66
CA LEU A 386 -4.06 -16.69 28.74
C LEU A 386 -2.60 -16.26 28.49
N ALA A 387 -1.63 -16.94 29.10
CA ALA A 387 -0.21 -16.69 28.85
C ALA A 387 0.19 -16.90 27.37
N GLY A 388 -0.51 -17.80 26.65
CA GLY A 388 -0.39 -17.95 25.20
C GLY A 388 -0.77 -16.68 24.43
N LEU A 389 -1.87 -16.03 24.83
CA LEU A 389 -2.31 -14.75 24.27
C LEU A 389 -1.38 -13.60 24.68
N ALA A 390 -0.87 -13.60 25.91
CA ALA A 390 0.12 -12.63 26.38
C ALA A 390 1.42 -12.71 25.55
N GLY A 391 1.92 -13.93 25.29
CA GLY A 391 3.07 -14.15 24.41
C GLY A 391 2.85 -13.63 22.99
N LEU A 392 1.66 -13.81 22.42
CA LEU A 392 1.27 -13.20 21.15
C LEU A 392 1.30 -11.67 21.22
N LEU A 393 0.77 -11.07 22.28
CA LEU A 393 0.77 -9.62 22.45
C LEU A 393 2.15 -9.04 22.73
N CYS A 394 3.07 -9.78 23.35
CA CYS A 394 4.47 -9.38 23.45
C CYS A 394 5.10 -9.26 22.05
N VAL A 395 4.83 -10.21 21.14
CA VAL A 395 5.28 -10.10 19.74
C VAL A 395 4.68 -8.88 19.04
N VAL A 396 3.40 -8.58 19.30
CA VAL A 396 2.73 -7.39 18.74
C VAL A 396 3.34 -6.11 19.33
N GLY A 397 3.50 -6.01 20.64
CA GLY A 397 4.05 -4.86 21.35
C GLY A 397 5.44 -4.50 20.85
N LEU A 398 6.33 -5.49 20.70
CA LEU A 398 7.67 -5.29 20.14
C LEU A 398 7.64 -4.75 18.70
N ARG A 399 6.64 -5.15 17.89
CA ARG A 399 6.50 -4.66 16.51
C ARG A 399 5.96 -3.23 16.42
N LEU A 400 5.32 -2.71 17.47
CA LEU A 400 4.82 -1.33 17.52
C LEU A 400 5.91 -0.32 17.89
N VAL A 401 7.05 -0.77 18.44
CA VAL A 401 8.16 0.12 18.84
C VAL A 401 8.96 0.55 17.61
N GLU A 402 8.85 1.83 17.23
CA GLU A 402 9.49 2.40 16.03
C GLU A 402 10.89 2.98 16.31
N VAL A 403 11.82 2.14 16.79
CA VAL A 403 13.20 2.59 17.11
C VAL A 403 13.91 3.15 15.88
N GLY A 404 13.70 2.55 14.69
CA GLY A 404 14.31 3.02 13.45
C GLY A 404 13.88 4.44 13.07
N THR A 405 12.60 4.75 13.21
CA THR A 405 12.04 6.08 12.96
C THR A 405 12.63 7.10 13.92
N LEU A 406 12.70 6.78 15.22
CA LEU A 406 13.34 7.66 16.21
C LEU A 406 14.80 7.94 15.86
N VAL A 407 15.59 6.92 15.51
CA VAL A 407 17.01 7.09 15.14
C VAL A 407 17.16 7.96 13.90
N HIS A 408 16.28 7.79 12.90
CA HIS A 408 16.28 8.62 11.69
C HIS A 408 15.94 10.07 12.01
N LEU A 409 14.83 10.32 12.73
CA LEU A 409 14.42 11.67 13.14
C LEU A 409 15.50 12.34 14.01
N TRP A 410 16.17 11.60 14.89
CA TRP A 410 17.22 12.16 15.74
C TRP A 410 18.44 12.66 14.93
N LYS A 411 18.73 12.01 13.80
CA LYS A 411 19.83 12.38 12.90
C LYS A 411 19.45 13.54 11.98
N GLU A 412 18.26 13.50 11.37
CA GLU A 412 17.84 14.45 10.33
C GLU A 412 17.04 15.64 10.88
N GLU A 413 16.08 15.39 11.76
CA GLU A 413 15.05 16.37 12.19
C GLU A 413 14.85 16.33 13.72
N ARG A 414 15.80 16.90 14.48
CA ARG A 414 15.79 16.83 15.95
C ARG A 414 14.50 17.30 16.61
N VAL A 415 13.82 18.31 16.04
CA VAL A 415 12.55 18.81 16.59
C VAL A 415 11.45 17.75 16.47
N GLU A 416 11.38 17.03 15.35
CA GLU A 416 10.46 15.92 15.16
C GLU A 416 10.80 14.73 16.07
N ALA A 417 12.09 14.48 16.32
CA ALA A 417 12.51 13.47 17.27
C ALA A 417 12.07 13.80 18.71
N VAL A 418 12.12 15.08 19.10
CA VAL A 418 11.59 15.53 20.40
C VAL A 418 10.06 15.41 20.44
N ALA A 419 9.35 15.78 19.37
CA ALA A 419 7.90 15.60 19.28
C ALA A 419 7.50 14.12 19.44
N PHE A 420 8.25 13.21 18.81
CA PHE A 420 8.12 11.77 18.98
C PHE A 420 8.30 11.37 20.45
N LEU A 421 9.40 11.78 21.10
CA LEU A 421 9.72 11.39 22.47
C LEU A 421 8.72 11.92 23.49
N VAL A 422 8.26 13.16 23.34
CA VAL A 422 7.23 13.75 24.22
C VAL A 422 5.91 13.00 24.07
N THR A 423 5.54 12.63 22.85
CA THR A 423 4.32 11.84 22.61
C THR A 423 4.43 10.44 23.22
N ALA A 424 5.57 9.76 23.01
CA ALA A 424 5.84 8.44 23.57
C ALA A 424 5.84 8.47 25.11
N GLY A 425 6.52 9.46 25.70
CA GLY A 425 6.60 9.65 27.15
C GLY A 425 5.25 9.94 27.80
N GLY A 426 4.43 10.81 27.22
CA GLY A 426 3.07 11.07 27.72
C GLY A 426 2.15 9.86 27.61
N THR A 427 2.30 9.06 26.55
CA THR A 427 1.55 7.80 26.40
C THR A 427 1.94 6.78 27.47
N LEU A 428 3.25 6.63 27.72
CA LEU A 428 3.79 5.72 28.72
C LEU A 428 3.37 6.11 30.15
N SER A 429 3.46 7.41 30.49
CA SER A 429 3.11 7.92 31.82
C SER A 429 1.61 7.95 32.11
N GLY A 430 0.76 7.75 31.09
CA GLY A 430 -0.70 7.83 31.22
C GLY A 430 -1.29 9.22 30.98
N HIS A 431 -0.46 10.24 30.76
CA HIS A 431 -0.84 11.59 30.35
C HIS A 431 -0.92 11.70 28.82
N LEU A 432 -1.80 10.90 28.23
CA LEU A 432 -1.92 10.77 26.78
C LEU A 432 -2.24 12.09 26.08
N VAL A 433 -3.21 12.84 26.60
CA VAL A 433 -3.69 14.07 25.96
C VAL A 433 -2.57 15.10 25.97
N GLU A 434 -1.91 15.24 27.11
CA GLU A 434 -0.77 16.13 27.32
C GLU A 434 0.41 15.71 26.43
N GLY A 435 0.69 14.41 26.32
CA GLY A 435 1.72 13.87 25.43
C GLY A 435 1.45 14.18 23.95
N LEU A 436 0.24 13.89 23.47
CA LEU A 436 -0.15 14.11 22.08
C LEU A 436 -0.19 15.60 21.75
N THR A 437 -0.81 16.42 22.61
CA THR A 437 -0.87 17.87 22.43
C THR A 437 0.52 18.48 22.50
N GLY A 438 1.37 18.06 23.44
CA GLY A 438 2.76 18.47 23.54
C GLY A 438 3.55 18.15 22.27
N GLY A 439 3.45 16.92 21.77
CA GLY A 439 4.07 16.52 20.50
C GLY A 439 3.60 17.35 19.31
N MET A 440 2.29 17.56 19.18
CA MET A 440 1.69 18.41 18.14
C MET A 440 2.18 19.86 18.22
N VAL A 441 2.26 20.42 19.43
CA VAL A 441 2.78 21.77 19.66
C VAL A 441 4.25 21.86 19.27
N ILE A 442 5.07 20.90 19.68
CA ILE A 442 6.50 20.88 19.34
C ILE A 442 6.71 20.81 17.83
N HIS A 443 5.96 19.95 17.12
CA HIS A 443 5.95 19.92 15.66
C HIS A 443 5.55 21.27 15.06
N ALA A 444 4.46 21.88 15.55
CA ALA A 444 3.97 23.16 15.04
C ALA A 444 4.98 24.30 15.25
N VAL A 445 5.64 24.33 16.42
CA VAL A 445 6.69 25.29 16.73
C VAL A 445 7.92 25.04 15.84
N GLY A 446 8.32 23.79 15.63
CA GLY A 446 9.40 23.42 14.70
C GLY A 446 9.12 23.91 13.28
N ALA A 447 7.93 23.60 12.76
CA ALA A 447 7.48 24.06 11.45
C ALA A 447 7.47 25.59 11.36
N TRP A 448 7.05 26.29 12.42
CA TRP A 448 7.08 27.75 12.48
C TRP A 448 8.49 28.34 12.51
N MET A 449 9.42 27.73 13.27
CA MET A 449 10.82 28.15 13.32
C MET A 449 11.51 27.98 11.96
N HIS A 450 11.26 26.86 11.27
CA HIS A 450 11.78 26.62 9.93
C HIS A 450 11.22 27.62 8.91
N ARG A 451 9.93 27.97 9.01
CA ARG A 451 9.31 29.03 8.18
C ARG A 451 9.87 30.42 8.49
N ARG A 452 10.28 30.73 9.72
CA ARG A 452 10.88 32.03 10.07
C ARG A 452 12.33 32.18 9.58
N ARG A 453 13.06 31.09 9.43
CA ARG A 453 14.42 31.10 8.86
C ARG A 453 14.42 31.33 7.34
N HIS A 454 13.28 31.17 6.67
CA HIS A 454 13.08 31.51 5.25
C HIS A 454 12.04 32.64 5.13
N LYS A 455 12.48 33.90 5.07
CA LYS A 455 11.56 35.02 4.84
C LYS A 455 10.77 34.79 3.54
N PRO A 456 9.43 34.89 3.55
CA PRO A 456 8.63 34.80 2.34
C PRO A 456 8.77 36.09 1.52
N HIS A 457 9.05 35.96 0.21
CA HIS A 457 8.83 37.04 -0.76
C HIS A 457 7.33 37.34 -0.87
N PRO A 458 6.88 38.58 -1.11
CA PRO A 458 5.47 38.92 -1.11
C PRO A 458 4.76 38.40 -2.38
N SER A 459 3.66 37.69 -2.13
CA SER A 459 2.49 37.41 -2.98
C SER A 459 2.67 36.63 -4.30
N ALA A 460 2.28 35.35 -4.26
CA ALA A 460 1.49 34.70 -5.32
C ALA A 460 0.27 34.03 -4.67
N PRO A 461 -0.92 34.03 -5.32
CA PRO A 461 -2.17 33.67 -4.66
C PRO A 461 -2.27 32.18 -4.31
N SER A 462 -3.06 31.93 -3.27
CA SER A 462 -3.29 30.67 -2.55
C SER A 462 -3.47 29.43 -3.44
N VAL A 463 -2.55 28.48 -3.28
CA VAL A 463 -2.71 27.10 -3.79
C VAL A 463 -3.53 26.29 -2.78
N GLU A 464 -4.85 26.39 -2.93
CA GLU A 464 -5.71 25.25 -2.64
C GLU A 464 -5.50 24.21 -3.76
N GLN A 465 -5.29 22.94 -3.35
CA GLN A 465 -5.18 21.70 -4.13
C GLN A 465 -3.77 21.11 -4.24
N LYS A 466 -3.44 20.21 -3.32
CA LYS A 466 -2.73 18.98 -3.68
C LYS A 466 -3.38 17.79 -2.98
N GLN A 467 -4.25 17.11 -3.71
CA GLN A 467 -4.60 15.71 -3.47
C GLN A 467 -4.25 14.91 -4.72
N GLN A 468 -3.66 13.74 -4.45
CA GLN A 468 -3.87 12.47 -5.14
C GLN A 468 -3.34 12.29 -6.56
N GLY A 469 -2.50 11.25 -6.66
CA GLY A 469 -2.05 10.65 -7.91
C GLY A 469 -0.94 11.49 -8.53
N VAL A 470 0.22 10.88 -8.70
CA VAL A 470 1.24 11.42 -9.60
C VAL A 470 0.68 11.32 -11.02
N ARG A 471 -0.14 12.29 -11.39
CA ARG A 471 -0.36 12.78 -12.74
C ARG A 471 0.15 14.21 -12.67
N ALA A 472 1.29 14.46 -13.30
CA ALA A 472 1.81 15.81 -13.45
C ALA A 472 0.76 16.66 -14.18
N VAL A 473 -0.10 17.33 -13.43
CA VAL A 473 -0.95 18.42 -13.91
C VAL A 473 -0.56 19.61 -13.06
N LEU A 474 0.53 20.26 -13.45
CA LEU A 474 0.88 21.57 -12.93
C LEU A 474 0.05 22.61 -13.67
N SER A 475 -0.36 23.66 -12.97
CA SER A 475 -0.99 24.81 -13.62
C SER A 475 0.02 25.48 -14.55
N ARG A 476 -0.45 25.91 -15.73
CA ARG A 476 0.36 26.56 -16.80
C ARG A 476 1.21 27.75 -16.34
N ALA A 477 0.91 28.30 -15.15
CA ALA A 477 1.53 29.48 -14.58
C ALA A 477 2.84 29.20 -13.81
N HIS A 478 3.13 27.94 -13.42
CA HIS A 478 4.37 27.59 -12.69
C HIS A 478 5.44 26.92 -13.57
N ALA A 479 5.14 26.63 -14.83
CA ALA A 479 6.14 26.20 -15.82
C ALA A 479 6.68 27.46 -16.53
N GLU A 480 7.67 28.11 -15.92
CA GLU A 480 8.35 29.25 -16.54
C GLU A 480 9.10 28.77 -17.80
N ALA A 481 8.62 29.22 -18.96
CA ALA A 481 9.14 28.87 -20.28
C ALA A 481 10.52 29.51 -20.57
N ARG A 482 11.42 28.80 -21.28
CA ARG A 482 11.85 28.92 -22.71
C ARG A 482 13.19 28.14 -22.88
N HIS A 483 13.66 27.55 -23.98
CA HIS A 483 13.32 27.52 -25.43
C HIS A 483 13.44 26.06 -25.96
N PRO A 484 12.52 25.55 -26.80
CA PRO A 484 12.61 24.21 -27.37
C PRO A 484 13.54 24.16 -28.60
N SER A 485 14.72 24.78 -28.53
CA SER A 485 15.70 24.76 -29.62
C SER A 485 17.05 24.29 -29.09
N HIS A 486 17.37 23.01 -29.33
CA HIS A 486 18.66 22.43 -29.00
C HIS A 486 19.51 22.35 -30.29
N LEU A 487 20.72 22.91 -30.24
CA LEU A 487 21.64 23.06 -31.38
C LEU A 487 22.54 21.83 -31.61
N GLU A 488 22.08 20.63 -31.25
CA GLU A 488 22.82 19.43 -31.65
C GLU A 488 22.73 19.21 -33.16
N ALA A 489 23.84 18.79 -33.77
CA ALA A 489 23.88 18.47 -35.19
C ALA A 489 22.90 17.31 -35.48
N SER A 490 22.01 17.51 -36.46
CA SER A 490 21.13 16.44 -36.94
C SER A 490 21.98 15.22 -37.29
N PRO A 491 21.63 14.00 -36.85
CA PRO A 491 22.33 12.80 -37.29
C PRO A 491 22.37 12.80 -38.83
N HIS A 492 23.58 12.86 -39.41
CA HIS A 492 23.82 13.06 -40.85
C HIS A 492 23.08 12.04 -41.76
N SER A 493 22.51 10.98 -41.19
CA SER A 493 21.73 9.93 -41.86
C SER A 493 20.23 10.20 -42.01
N LEU A 494 19.69 11.35 -41.57
CA LEU A 494 18.23 11.54 -41.41
C LEU A 494 17.53 12.47 -42.42
N GLY A 495 18.24 13.02 -43.42
CA GLY A 495 17.66 13.95 -44.40
C GLY A 495 16.50 13.40 -45.26
N TRP A 496 16.37 12.08 -45.38
CA TRP A 496 15.33 11.39 -46.15
C TRP A 496 14.00 11.23 -45.39
N LEU A 497 13.94 11.55 -44.10
CA LEU A 497 12.76 11.36 -43.24
C LEU A 497 11.55 12.18 -43.64
N ARG A 498 11.70 13.25 -44.44
CA ARG A 498 10.60 14.17 -44.82
C ARG A 498 9.50 13.50 -45.67
N HIS A 499 9.72 12.30 -46.18
CA HIS A 499 8.81 11.61 -47.09
C HIS A 499 8.01 10.43 -46.48
N ILE A 500 8.20 10.12 -45.19
CA ILE A 500 7.61 8.91 -44.60
C ILE A 500 6.36 9.24 -43.79
N LYS A 501 5.22 8.74 -44.27
CA LYS A 501 3.92 8.89 -43.61
C LYS A 501 3.59 7.62 -42.81
N SER A 502 3.48 7.78 -41.50
CA SER A 502 2.57 7.02 -40.60
C SER A 502 3.05 5.71 -39.93
N ARG A 503 4.27 5.20 -40.13
CA ARG A 503 4.73 3.93 -39.50
C ARG A 503 6.02 4.10 -38.68
N PRO A 504 6.26 3.24 -37.66
CA PRO A 504 7.53 3.21 -36.97
C PRO A 504 8.64 2.75 -37.92
N LEU A 505 9.79 3.41 -37.83
CA LEU A 505 11.00 3.11 -38.57
C LEU A 505 12.02 2.61 -37.57
N MET A 506 12.54 1.41 -37.78
CA MET A 506 13.39 0.76 -36.80
C MET A 506 14.60 0.19 -37.51
N SER A 507 15.80 0.41 -36.96
CA SER A 507 16.99 -0.26 -37.48
C SER A 507 16.84 -1.79 -37.35
N ASN A 508 17.46 -2.54 -38.26
CA ASN A 508 17.58 -4.01 -38.18
C ASN A 508 18.24 -4.47 -36.88
N SER A 509 18.98 -3.57 -36.22
CA SER A 509 19.64 -3.86 -34.96
C SER A 509 18.76 -3.68 -33.71
N SER A 510 17.55 -3.13 -33.85
CA SER A 510 16.64 -2.86 -32.74
C SER A 510 15.65 -4.00 -32.47
N PHE A 511 15.21 -4.13 -31.22
CA PHE A 511 14.23 -5.12 -30.78
C PHE A 511 13.03 -4.45 -30.12
N VAL A 512 11.83 -4.85 -30.50
CA VAL A 512 10.57 -4.45 -29.86
C VAL A 512 9.82 -5.71 -29.45
N HIS A 513 9.60 -5.85 -28.14
CA HIS A 513 8.92 -7.01 -27.60
C HIS A 513 7.47 -7.11 -28.12
N PRO A 514 6.91 -8.31 -28.41
CA PRO A 514 5.56 -8.46 -28.97
C PRO A 514 4.42 -7.90 -28.11
N GLN A 515 4.64 -7.76 -26.80
CA GLN A 515 3.68 -7.15 -25.86
C GLN A 515 3.85 -5.63 -25.71
N ALA A 516 4.83 -5.03 -26.38
CA ALA A 516 5.00 -3.59 -26.42
C ALA A 516 4.12 -2.98 -27.52
N ALA A 517 3.63 -1.76 -27.30
CA ALA A 517 2.88 -0.99 -28.28
C ALA A 517 3.73 0.17 -28.80
N VAL A 518 4.19 0.09 -30.05
CA VAL A 518 4.84 1.20 -30.76
C VAL A 518 3.91 1.68 -31.87
N ILE A 519 3.34 2.88 -31.72
CA ILE A 519 2.25 3.39 -32.55
C ILE A 519 2.66 4.76 -33.11
N GLY A 520 2.36 5.01 -34.39
CA GLY A 520 2.65 6.29 -35.04
C GLY A 520 4.08 6.41 -35.59
N ARG A 521 4.52 7.63 -35.86
CA ARG A 521 5.85 7.90 -36.45
C ARG A 521 6.91 7.96 -35.36
N VAL A 522 7.53 6.81 -35.10
CA VAL A 522 8.62 6.63 -34.13
C VAL A 522 9.86 6.15 -34.89
N VAL A 523 11.00 6.82 -34.71
CA VAL A 523 12.29 6.44 -35.29
C VAL A 523 13.15 5.79 -34.21
N LEU A 524 13.48 4.50 -34.37
CA LEU A 524 14.36 3.75 -33.48
C LEU A 524 15.73 3.57 -34.13
N GLY A 525 16.77 4.05 -33.45
CA GLY A 525 18.16 3.89 -33.82
C GLY A 525 18.68 2.46 -33.63
N ASP A 526 19.99 2.31 -33.78
CA ASP A 526 20.63 1.00 -33.66
C ASP A 526 20.57 0.45 -32.23
N HIS A 527 20.38 -0.87 -32.08
CA HIS A 527 20.38 -1.57 -30.78
C HIS A 527 19.36 -1.07 -29.76
N VAL A 528 18.32 -0.36 -30.19
CA VAL A 528 17.23 0.05 -29.28
C VAL A 528 16.48 -1.17 -28.78
N HIS A 529 16.21 -1.22 -27.48
CA HIS A 529 15.42 -2.27 -26.83
C HIS A 529 14.11 -1.69 -26.28
N ILE A 530 12.96 -2.22 -26.72
CA ILE A 530 11.65 -1.90 -26.12
C ILE A 530 11.06 -3.16 -25.48
N ALA A 531 10.95 -3.15 -24.15
CA ALA A 531 10.55 -4.29 -23.33
C ALA A 531 9.02 -4.47 -23.23
N ALA A 532 8.59 -5.53 -22.52
CA ALA A 532 7.19 -5.93 -22.46
C ALA A 532 6.29 -4.90 -21.77
N GLY A 533 5.07 -4.73 -22.28
CA GLY A 533 4.07 -3.83 -21.69
C GLY A 533 4.37 -2.33 -21.85
N SER A 534 5.48 -1.96 -22.48
CA SER A 534 5.82 -0.57 -22.77
C SER A 534 4.97 -0.02 -23.91
N SER A 535 4.63 1.27 -23.85
CA SER A 535 3.73 1.93 -24.80
C SER A 535 4.36 3.23 -25.31
N VAL A 536 4.88 3.21 -26.53
CA VAL A 536 5.47 4.36 -27.23
C VAL A 536 4.49 4.83 -28.32
N ARG A 537 3.76 5.92 -28.05
CA ARG A 537 2.63 6.36 -28.88
C ARG A 537 2.83 7.76 -29.44
N ALA A 538 3.19 7.81 -30.72
CA ALA A 538 3.33 9.01 -31.54
C ALA A 538 2.15 9.20 -32.52
N ASP A 539 0.93 8.90 -32.06
CA ASP A 539 -0.33 9.03 -32.80
C ASP A 539 -0.98 10.42 -32.64
N GLU A 540 -0.85 11.05 -31.47
CA GLU A 540 -1.31 12.43 -31.23
C GLU A 540 -0.20 13.45 -31.44
N GLY A 541 0.85 13.45 -30.60
CA GLY A 541 2.08 14.22 -30.81
C GLY A 541 3.12 13.40 -31.58
N THR A 542 3.65 13.95 -32.67
CA THR A 542 4.49 13.21 -33.62
C THR A 542 5.49 14.15 -34.31
N PRO A 543 6.70 13.71 -34.72
CA PRO A 543 7.31 12.38 -34.59
C PRO A 543 8.09 12.16 -33.28
N PHE A 544 8.40 10.91 -32.94
CA PHE A 544 9.33 10.56 -31.85
C PHE A 544 10.67 10.03 -32.40
N HIS A 545 11.77 10.37 -31.73
CA HIS A 545 13.11 9.81 -31.96
C HIS A 545 13.61 9.07 -30.72
N ILE A 546 14.15 7.87 -30.90
CA ILE A 546 14.86 7.10 -29.88
C ILE A 546 16.24 6.72 -30.43
N GLY A 547 17.29 7.32 -29.87
CA GLY A 547 18.67 7.16 -30.30
C GLY A 547 19.25 5.77 -30.03
N ALA A 548 20.43 5.52 -30.61
CA ALA A 548 21.07 4.21 -30.56
C ALA A 548 21.43 3.76 -29.13
N ASN A 549 21.39 2.46 -28.90
CA ASN A 549 21.64 1.77 -27.61
C ASN A 549 20.69 2.16 -26.47
N SER A 550 19.66 2.97 -26.74
CA SER A 550 18.71 3.37 -25.71
C SER A 550 17.72 2.24 -25.42
N ASN A 551 17.33 2.09 -24.15
CA ASN A 551 16.45 1.02 -23.69
C ASN A 551 15.21 1.58 -23.00
N ILE A 552 14.06 1.01 -23.36
CA ILE A 552 12.72 1.35 -22.86
C ILE A 552 12.20 0.12 -22.12
N GLN A 553 12.42 0.08 -20.80
CA GLN A 553 12.15 -1.09 -19.95
C GLN A 553 10.65 -1.26 -19.67
N ASP A 554 10.27 -2.34 -18.97
CA ASP A 554 8.88 -2.79 -18.89
C ASP A 554 7.94 -1.72 -18.36
N GLY A 555 6.78 -1.60 -19.03
CA GLY A 555 5.71 -0.70 -18.62
C GLY A 555 6.02 0.80 -18.78
N VAL A 556 7.13 1.17 -19.44
CA VAL A 556 7.42 2.58 -19.76
C VAL A 556 6.37 3.12 -20.73
N VAL A 557 5.90 4.35 -20.47
CA VAL A 557 4.90 5.03 -21.31
C VAL A 557 5.51 6.29 -21.89
N ILE A 558 5.52 6.39 -23.22
CA ILE A 558 5.92 7.60 -23.96
C ILE A 558 4.74 8.08 -24.80
N HIS A 559 4.32 9.32 -24.59
CA HIS A 559 3.27 10.00 -25.36
C HIS A 559 3.57 11.49 -25.47
N ALA A 560 2.84 12.25 -26.28
CA ALA A 560 3.09 13.68 -26.43
C ALA A 560 1.84 14.48 -26.82
N LEU A 561 1.83 15.76 -26.49
CA LEU A 561 0.81 16.71 -26.94
C LEU A 561 0.94 16.97 -28.46
N LYS A 562 -0.20 17.15 -29.13
CA LYS A 562 -0.28 17.34 -30.59
C LYS A 562 0.43 18.58 -31.12
N GLU A 563 0.43 19.68 -30.36
CA GLU A 563 0.78 21.02 -30.87
C GLU A 563 2.13 21.56 -30.35
N ARG A 564 2.90 20.77 -29.60
CA ARG A 564 4.19 21.20 -29.06
C ARG A 564 5.29 20.22 -29.42
N LYS A 565 6.47 20.76 -29.74
CA LYS A 565 7.64 20.00 -30.17
C LYS A 565 8.93 20.64 -29.67
N VAL A 566 9.99 19.85 -29.63
CA VAL A 566 11.39 20.27 -29.47
C VAL A 566 12.07 20.28 -30.84
N VAL A 567 12.91 21.28 -31.10
CA VAL A 567 13.72 21.36 -32.32
C VAL A 567 15.11 20.83 -32.01
N VAL A 568 15.52 19.79 -32.75
CA VAL A 568 16.84 19.18 -32.64
C VAL A 568 17.42 19.08 -34.04
N GLY A 569 18.59 19.68 -34.27
CA GLY A 569 19.23 19.67 -35.60
C GLY A 569 18.41 20.32 -36.71
N GLY A 570 17.56 21.29 -36.36
CA GLY A 570 16.65 21.97 -37.31
C GLY A 570 15.39 21.18 -37.66
N GLU A 571 15.16 20.01 -37.05
CA GLU A 571 13.96 19.19 -37.24
C GLU A 571 13.11 19.18 -35.96
N GLU A 572 11.79 19.16 -36.11
CA GLU A 572 10.86 19.19 -34.97
C GLU A 572 10.44 17.78 -34.51
N TRP A 573 10.56 17.51 -33.22
CA TRP A 573 10.22 16.24 -32.58
C TRP A 573 9.23 16.45 -31.43
N ALA A 574 8.20 15.62 -31.35
CA ALA A 574 7.30 15.63 -30.20
C ALA A 574 7.94 14.97 -28.97
N VAL A 575 8.82 13.99 -29.16
CA VAL A 575 9.75 13.48 -28.13
C VAL A 575 11.06 13.16 -28.82
N TYR A 576 12.17 13.66 -28.28
CA TYR A 576 13.51 13.31 -28.71
C TYR A 576 14.26 12.66 -27.56
N VAL A 577 14.70 11.41 -27.77
CA VAL A 577 15.56 10.67 -26.86
C VAL A 577 16.89 10.44 -27.56
N GLY A 578 17.98 10.82 -26.89
CA GLY A 578 19.36 10.66 -27.33
C GLY A 578 19.83 9.20 -27.35
N LYS A 579 21.14 9.02 -27.47
CA LYS A 579 21.86 7.75 -27.45
C LYS A 579 22.18 7.34 -26.02
N ASN A 580 22.31 6.03 -25.81
CA ASN A 580 22.68 5.46 -24.50
C ASN A 580 21.75 5.92 -23.36
N VAL A 581 20.46 6.13 -23.67
CA VAL A 581 19.45 6.52 -22.68
C VAL A 581 18.76 5.29 -22.12
N SER A 582 18.74 5.16 -20.80
CA SER A 582 18.04 4.09 -20.10
C SER A 582 16.76 4.61 -19.46
N MET A 583 15.60 4.15 -19.90
CA MET A 583 14.32 4.41 -19.24
C MET A 583 13.91 3.18 -18.44
N ALA A 584 14.07 3.28 -17.12
CA ALA A 584 13.78 2.19 -16.20
C ALA A 584 12.28 1.94 -16.03
N HIS A 585 11.95 0.76 -15.49
CA HIS A 585 10.59 0.24 -15.43
C HIS A 585 9.55 1.25 -14.92
N ASN A 586 8.43 1.32 -15.64
CA ASN A 586 7.28 2.19 -15.37
C ASN A 586 7.58 3.71 -15.37
N ALA A 587 8.69 4.16 -15.94
CA ALA A 587 8.90 5.59 -16.19
C ALA A 587 7.85 6.14 -17.18
N LEU A 588 7.53 7.43 -17.06
CA LEU A 588 6.58 8.11 -17.94
C LEU A 588 7.24 9.34 -18.56
N VAL A 589 7.24 9.39 -19.90
CA VAL A 589 7.72 10.53 -20.68
C VAL A 589 6.56 11.11 -21.47
N HIS A 590 6.24 12.37 -21.23
CA HIS A 590 5.17 13.07 -21.91
C HIS A 590 5.69 14.31 -22.63
N GLY A 591 5.78 14.23 -23.95
CA GLY A 591 6.28 15.30 -24.80
C GLY A 591 5.43 16.58 -24.79
N PRO A 592 6.03 17.75 -25.13
CA PRO A 592 7.32 17.88 -25.80
C PRO A 592 8.50 17.62 -24.86
N CYS A 593 9.36 16.67 -25.20
CA CYS A 593 10.51 16.34 -24.36
C CYS A 593 11.77 16.19 -25.20
N TYR A 594 12.88 16.67 -24.65
CA TYR A 594 14.23 16.33 -25.09
C TYR A 594 14.92 15.62 -23.93
N ILE A 595 15.55 14.48 -24.20
CA ILE A 595 16.39 13.75 -23.25
C ILE A 595 17.73 13.51 -23.96
N GLY A 596 18.78 14.14 -23.45
CA GLY A 596 20.12 14.11 -24.01
C GLY A 596 20.81 12.76 -23.87
N ASP A 597 21.98 12.65 -24.49
CA ASP A 597 22.77 11.44 -24.55
C ASP A 597 23.23 10.99 -23.13
N ASP A 598 23.48 9.70 -22.97
CA ASP A 598 24.05 9.09 -21.74
C ASP A 598 23.24 9.41 -20.46
N THR A 599 21.93 9.54 -20.60
CA THR A 599 21.02 9.91 -19.50
C THR A 599 20.25 8.71 -18.96
N PHE A 600 20.14 8.63 -17.63
CA PHE A 600 19.34 7.62 -16.94
C PHE A 600 18.02 8.21 -16.44
N VAL A 601 16.89 7.60 -16.81
CA VAL A 601 15.54 7.93 -16.30
C VAL A 601 15.06 6.82 -15.37
N GLY A 602 15.05 7.11 -14.07
CA GLY A 602 14.81 6.11 -13.03
C GLY A 602 13.40 5.55 -12.96
N PHE A 603 13.28 4.47 -12.18
CA PHE A 603 12.04 3.72 -11.99
C PHE A 603 10.89 4.64 -11.58
N LYS A 604 9.75 4.57 -12.28
CA LYS A 604 8.57 5.40 -12.01
C LYS A 604 8.82 6.92 -12.04
N ALA A 605 9.94 7.37 -12.62
CA ALA A 605 10.17 8.80 -12.82
C ALA A 605 9.22 9.36 -13.89
N VAL A 606 8.93 10.65 -13.80
CA VAL A 606 8.08 11.38 -14.75
C VAL A 606 8.85 12.52 -15.37
N VAL A 607 8.93 12.56 -16.70
CA VAL A 607 9.49 13.67 -17.47
C VAL A 607 8.39 14.23 -18.38
N HIS A 608 7.94 15.46 -18.14
CA HIS A 608 6.79 16.05 -18.83
C HIS A 608 7.08 17.46 -19.31
N ASP A 609 6.91 17.76 -20.61
CA ASP A 609 7.12 19.11 -21.16
C ASP A 609 8.50 19.69 -20.77
N ALA A 610 9.57 18.87 -20.81
CA ALA A 610 10.87 19.17 -20.22
C ALA A 610 12.05 18.85 -21.14
N VAL A 611 13.14 19.60 -20.96
CA VAL A 611 14.45 19.37 -21.60
C VAL A 611 15.38 18.82 -20.53
N VAL A 612 15.92 17.62 -20.74
CA VAL A 612 16.92 17.01 -19.88
C VAL A 612 18.20 16.92 -20.69
N GLY A 613 19.25 17.60 -20.20
CA GLY A 613 20.57 17.60 -20.82
C GLY A 613 21.25 16.24 -20.81
N SER A 614 22.42 16.16 -21.41
CA SER A 614 23.22 14.93 -21.50
C SER A 614 23.88 14.58 -20.17
N HIS A 615 24.24 13.31 -19.97
CA HIS A 615 24.86 12.79 -18.74
C HIS A 615 24.04 13.04 -17.46
N CYS A 616 22.71 13.16 -17.58
CA CYS A 616 21.85 13.37 -16.43
C CYS A 616 21.46 12.06 -15.75
N TYR A 617 21.11 12.13 -14.47
CA TYR A 617 20.55 10.99 -13.74
C TYR A 617 19.28 11.42 -13.03
N ILE A 618 18.13 10.93 -13.52
CA ILE A 618 16.82 11.21 -12.94
C ILE A 618 16.51 10.11 -11.92
N GLY A 619 16.48 10.46 -10.64
CA GLY A 619 16.23 9.52 -9.57
C GLY A 619 14.87 8.83 -9.64
N ILE A 620 14.81 7.62 -9.08
CA ILE A 620 13.59 6.84 -8.83
C ILE A 620 12.45 7.72 -8.31
N GLY A 621 11.30 7.69 -8.99
CA GLY A 621 10.08 8.41 -8.62
C GLY A 621 10.17 9.94 -8.71
N ALA A 622 11.25 10.50 -9.24
CA ALA A 622 11.38 11.94 -9.43
C ALA A 622 10.46 12.46 -10.54
N ILE A 623 10.07 13.72 -10.45
CA ILE A 623 9.13 14.38 -11.36
C ILE A 623 9.83 15.64 -11.91
N VAL A 624 10.14 15.64 -13.20
CA VAL A 624 10.75 16.75 -13.93
C VAL A 624 9.72 17.30 -14.91
N VAL A 625 9.29 18.55 -14.71
CA VAL A 625 8.15 19.09 -15.47
C VAL A 625 8.38 20.53 -15.86
N GLY A 626 8.27 20.87 -17.14
CA GLY A 626 8.26 22.27 -17.57
C GLY A 626 9.60 23.00 -17.38
N VAL A 627 10.71 22.27 -17.24
CA VAL A 627 12.04 22.82 -16.92
C VAL A 627 13.11 22.30 -17.86
N GLU A 628 14.23 23.02 -17.91
CA GLU A 628 15.48 22.57 -18.51
C GLU A 628 16.44 22.12 -17.41
N VAL A 629 16.78 20.84 -17.40
CA VAL A 629 17.79 20.26 -16.53
C VAL A 629 19.13 20.33 -17.27
N PRO A 630 20.13 21.09 -16.76
CA PRO A 630 21.43 21.18 -17.41
C PRO A 630 22.16 19.84 -17.47
N ASP A 631 23.15 19.75 -18.37
CA ASP A 631 24.01 18.58 -18.50
C ASP A 631 24.67 18.17 -17.17
N GLY A 632 24.81 16.86 -16.96
CA GLY A 632 25.54 16.30 -15.83
C GLY A 632 24.85 16.47 -14.49
N ARG A 633 23.53 16.73 -14.45
CA ARG A 633 22.77 16.97 -13.21
C ARG A 633 22.04 15.73 -12.70
N PHE A 634 22.10 15.54 -11.38
CA PHE A 634 21.39 14.49 -10.66
C PHE A 634 20.10 15.06 -10.06
N VAL A 635 18.97 14.48 -10.45
CA VAL A 635 17.68 14.76 -9.83
C VAL A 635 17.46 13.77 -8.68
N PRO A 636 17.39 14.22 -7.42
CA PRO A 636 17.23 13.32 -6.28
C PRO A 636 15.94 12.48 -6.36
N HIS A 637 15.98 11.28 -5.75
CA HIS A 637 14.83 10.37 -5.68
C HIS A 637 13.58 11.05 -5.11
N GLY A 638 12.43 10.83 -5.75
CA GLY A 638 11.13 11.35 -5.33
C GLY A 638 10.97 12.87 -5.37
N SER A 639 11.99 13.61 -5.84
CA SER A 639 11.95 15.07 -5.89
C SER A 639 11.07 15.60 -7.03
N ILE A 640 10.58 16.84 -6.89
CA ILE A 640 9.79 17.54 -7.92
C ILE A 640 10.57 18.77 -8.39
N VAL A 641 11.03 18.73 -9.63
CA VAL A 641 11.74 19.81 -10.33
C VAL A 641 10.79 20.43 -11.34
N ASP A 642 10.19 21.56 -10.96
CA ASP A 642 9.14 22.26 -11.72
C ASP A 642 9.42 23.76 -11.92
N THR A 643 10.60 24.24 -11.51
CA THR A 643 11.05 25.62 -11.74
C THR A 643 12.52 25.66 -12.17
N ALA A 644 12.92 26.70 -12.91
CA ALA A 644 14.31 26.88 -13.35
C ALA A 644 15.29 26.94 -12.17
N GLU A 645 14.94 27.67 -11.11
CA GLU A 645 15.75 27.76 -9.88
C GLU A 645 16.03 26.39 -9.24
N LYS A 646 15.06 25.48 -9.26
CA LYS A 646 15.25 24.10 -8.76
C LYS A 646 16.19 23.30 -9.65
N ALA A 647 16.08 23.48 -10.98
CA ALA A 647 16.93 22.80 -11.94
C ALA A 647 18.40 23.27 -11.84
N GLU A 648 18.64 24.57 -11.66
CA GLU A 648 19.98 25.14 -11.50
C GLU A 648 20.70 24.66 -10.22
N ARG A 649 19.93 24.38 -9.16
CA ARG A 649 20.43 23.91 -7.86
C ARG A 649 20.67 22.40 -7.77
N LEU A 650 20.40 21.65 -8.84
CA LEU A 650 20.58 20.20 -8.82
C LEU A 650 22.06 19.84 -8.59
N PRO A 651 22.37 18.85 -7.74
CA PRO A 651 23.74 18.38 -7.58
C PRO A 651 24.28 17.76 -8.89
N PRO A 652 25.61 17.69 -9.08
CA PRO A 652 26.19 16.96 -10.20
C PRO A 652 26.00 15.45 -10.06
N VAL A 653 25.94 14.74 -11.20
CA VAL A 653 25.95 13.28 -11.26
C VAL A 653 27.31 12.75 -10.78
N SER A 654 27.30 11.79 -9.85
CA SER A 654 28.50 11.11 -9.36
C SER A 654 29.01 10.06 -10.36
N GLU A 655 30.26 9.63 -10.20
CA GLU A 655 30.86 8.56 -11.01
C GLU A 655 30.05 7.26 -10.96
N ALA A 656 29.62 6.85 -9.77
CA ALA A 656 28.78 5.66 -9.58
C ALA A 656 27.45 5.71 -10.36
N HIS A 657 26.86 6.91 -10.52
CA HIS A 657 25.64 7.06 -11.32
C HIS A 657 25.91 6.91 -12.83
N ARG A 658 27.11 7.30 -13.30
CA ARG A 658 27.51 7.15 -14.71
C ARG A 658 27.80 5.68 -15.03
N GLU A 659 28.63 5.03 -14.20
CA GLU A 659 28.96 3.61 -14.31
C GLU A 659 27.68 2.75 -14.32
N PHE A 660 26.73 3.06 -13.44
CA PHE A 660 25.45 2.36 -13.43
C PHE A 660 24.65 2.53 -14.74
N ASN A 661 24.63 3.72 -15.35
CA ASN A 661 23.93 3.89 -16.63
C ASN A 661 24.65 3.14 -17.77
N GLU A 662 25.98 3.18 -17.79
CA GLU A 662 26.80 2.45 -18.76
C GLU A 662 26.54 0.94 -18.68
N ASP A 663 26.57 0.37 -17.47
CA ASP A 663 26.24 -1.04 -17.22
C ASP A 663 24.83 -1.41 -17.72
N VAL A 664 23.85 -0.57 -17.43
CA VAL A 664 22.46 -0.81 -17.88
C VAL A 664 22.36 -0.75 -19.40
N VAL A 665 23.02 0.20 -20.06
CA VAL A 665 23.07 0.31 -21.52
C VAL A 665 23.72 -0.92 -22.14
N ASP A 666 24.85 -1.38 -21.60
CA ASP A 666 25.58 -2.53 -22.13
C ASP A 666 24.81 -3.84 -21.97
N VAL A 667 24.21 -4.07 -20.81
CA VAL A 667 23.34 -5.24 -20.58
C VAL A 667 22.16 -5.23 -21.56
N ASN A 668 21.51 -4.07 -21.75
CA ASN A 668 20.36 -3.98 -22.65
C ASN A 668 20.75 -4.10 -24.13
N ARG A 669 21.94 -3.63 -24.53
CA ARG A 669 22.49 -3.89 -25.88
C ARG A 669 22.63 -5.40 -26.11
N GLY A 670 23.13 -6.13 -25.11
CA GLY A 670 23.20 -7.59 -25.12
C GLY A 670 21.82 -8.25 -25.24
N LEU A 671 20.84 -7.79 -24.47
CA LEU A 671 19.45 -8.29 -24.53
C LEU A 671 18.80 -8.05 -25.89
N ALA A 672 18.97 -6.86 -26.47
CA ALA A 672 18.46 -6.54 -27.80
C ALA A 672 19.03 -7.48 -28.89
N ALA A 673 20.30 -7.87 -28.77
CA ALA A 673 20.91 -8.84 -29.67
C ALA A 673 20.37 -10.27 -29.43
N ALA A 674 20.30 -10.71 -28.17
CA ALA A 674 19.84 -12.06 -27.80
C ALA A 674 18.36 -12.31 -28.12
N TYR A 675 17.48 -11.34 -27.91
CA TYR A 675 16.06 -11.52 -28.24
C TYR A 675 15.81 -11.54 -29.75
N ARG A 676 16.62 -10.83 -30.54
CA ARG A 676 16.53 -10.90 -32.01
C ARG A 676 16.96 -12.25 -32.56
N THR A 677 17.99 -12.88 -32.00
CA THR A 677 18.39 -14.22 -32.44
C THR A 677 17.30 -15.24 -32.14
N GLN A 678 16.67 -15.17 -30.97
CA GLN A 678 15.51 -16.02 -30.64
C GLN A 678 14.30 -15.78 -31.55
N ASP A 679 13.92 -14.53 -31.82
CA ASP A 679 12.80 -14.22 -32.74
C ASP A 679 13.08 -14.67 -34.19
N GLY A 680 14.36 -14.61 -34.59
CA GLY A 680 14.84 -15.15 -35.87
C GLY A 680 14.71 -16.68 -35.96
N GLU A 681 15.08 -17.41 -34.91
CA GLU A 681 14.94 -18.87 -34.81
C GLU A 681 13.46 -19.31 -34.75
N VAL A 682 12.60 -18.56 -34.05
CA VAL A 682 11.15 -18.80 -33.99
C VAL A 682 10.48 -18.57 -35.36
N ARG A 683 10.96 -17.61 -36.15
CA ARG A 683 10.50 -17.42 -37.55
C ARG A 683 11.05 -18.47 -38.52
N GLN A 684 12.24 -19.04 -38.28
CA GLN A 684 12.77 -20.12 -39.10
C GLN A 684 12.10 -21.47 -38.82
N THR A 685 11.70 -21.73 -37.57
CA THR A 685 10.97 -22.94 -37.15
C THR A 685 9.48 -22.96 -37.56
N THR A 686 8.94 -21.84 -38.05
CA THR A 686 7.58 -21.71 -38.56
C THR A 686 7.46 -21.71 -40.10
N ARG A 687 8.50 -22.19 -40.82
CA ARG A 687 8.36 -22.54 -42.24
C ARG A 687 7.43 -23.75 -42.41
N PRO A 688 6.56 -23.80 -43.45
CA PRO A 688 5.71 -24.96 -43.68
C PRO A 688 6.59 -26.19 -43.93
N LEU A 689 6.30 -27.29 -43.22
CA LEU A 689 6.89 -28.60 -43.48
C LEU A 689 6.57 -29.02 -44.93
N THR A 690 7.54 -28.85 -45.82
CA THR A 690 7.61 -29.64 -47.05
C THR A 690 8.03 -31.06 -46.67
N THR A 691 7.25 -32.02 -47.15
CA THR A 691 7.37 -33.47 -46.98
C THR A 691 8.78 -34.02 -47.19
N HIS A 692 9.31 -34.80 -46.24
CA HIS A 692 9.84 -36.17 -46.49
C HIS A 692 10.40 -36.87 -45.21
N ASN A 693 9.89 -38.09 -45.01
CA ASN A 693 10.45 -39.33 -44.42
C ASN A 693 11.17 -39.39 -43.05
N ASN A 694 10.50 -40.10 -42.13
CA ASN A 694 10.98 -41.10 -41.14
C ASN A 694 12.48 -41.16 -40.79
N THR A 695 12.80 -40.87 -39.51
CA THR A 695 13.39 -41.83 -38.52
C THR A 695 13.23 -41.25 -37.09
N GLU A 696 13.17 -42.15 -36.09
CA GLU A 696 12.75 -42.03 -34.68
C GLU A 696 13.31 -40.86 -33.79
N PRO A 697 12.65 -40.54 -32.64
CA PRO A 697 13.07 -39.45 -31.76
C PRO A 697 14.07 -39.90 -30.68
N LYS A 698 15.14 -39.12 -30.47
CA LYS A 698 15.94 -39.17 -29.23
C LYS A 698 15.64 -37.96 -28.34
N SER A 699 15.33 -38.26 -27.09
CA SER A 699 14.85 -37.39 -26.01
C SER A 699 15.83 -36.26 -25.61
N GLY A 700 15.35 -35.01 -25.61
CA GLY A 700 16.09 -33.82 -25.17
C GLY A 700 16.01 -33.55 -23.67
N TRP A 701 16.73 -34.34 -22.87
CA TRP A 701 16.88 -34.13 -21.41
C TRP A 701 18.34 -33.89 -20.95
N THR A 702 19.29 -33.65 -21.87
CA THR A 702 20.73 -33.66 -21.54
C THR A 702 21.49 -32.33 -21.66
N ASN A 703 20.88 -31.20 -22.02
CA ASN A 703 21.63 -29.95 -22.26
C ASN A 703 21.64 -28.93 -21.11
N TRP A 704 21.09 -29.24 -19.93
CA TRP A 704 21.08 -28.30 -18.78
C TRP A 704 22.29 -28.39 -17.84
N ARG A 705 23.35 -29.15 -18.19
CA ARG A 705 24.54 -29.36 -17.35
C ARG A 705 25.87 -28.83 -17.89
N ARG A 706 25.90 -28.09 -19.01
CA ARG A 706 27.16 -27.72 -19.67
C ARG A 706 27.47 -26.21 -19.73
N ALA A 707 26.81 -25.37 -18.94
CA ALA A 707 27.03 -23.92 -18.92
C ALA A 707 27.52 -23.38 -17.56
N ARG A 708 28.18 -24.20 -16.73
CA ARG A 708 28.66 -23.78 -15.40
C ARG A 708 30.18 -23.85 -15.20
N ASP A 709 30.96 -24.20 -16.24
CA ASP A 709 32.41 -24.43 -16.13
C ASP A 709 33.28 -23.65 -17.14
N GLU A 710 32.85 -22.46 -17.60
CA GLU A 710 33.73 -21.59 -18.40
C GLU A 710 33.67 -20.13 -17.91
N ARG A 711 34.40 -19.87 -16.82
CA ARG A 711 35.25 -18.69 -16.57
C ARG A 711 35.75 -18.72 -15.12
N PHE A 712 36.95 -19.27 -14.95
CA PHE A 712 37.96 -18.71 -14.05
C PHE A 712 38.62 -17.53 -14.76
#